data_AF-A0ABC8SM74-F1
#
_entry.id   AF-A0ABC8SM74-F1
#
_cell.length_a   1.000
_cell.length_b   1.000
_cell.length_c   1.000
_cell.angle_alpha   90.00
_cell.angle_beta   90.00
_cell.angle_gamma   90.00
#
_symmetry.space_group_name_H-M   'P 1'
#
loop_
_entity.id
_entity.type
_entity.pdbx_description
1 polymer ?
#
loop_
_entity_poly.entity_id
_entity_poly.type
_entity_poly.pdbx_seq_one_letter_code
_entity_poly.pdbx_strand_id
1 'polypeptide(L)'
;MENKDKFKVALTVTLFAAVSIFFTNQYRKHRRQQKQHSQNSCYLKTEPKPQNTFKRVLADNCYSPFKHLKLTTTDSTTTTEEFVNLHPYKAEISALLERTEIEFEFFDGEFNLEMSDSFVWVETESHLQELAELLRKERVFAVDTEQHGLRSFLGFTALVQISTQRNDYLIDTIALHDVMGILRPVFANPDICKVFHGADNDVLWLQRDFHIYIVNLFDTAKACDVLSKPQKSLAYLLEMYCGVATNKMLQREDWRRRPLPLEMVQYARTDSHFLLYIANCIASELKQQDNENSACIDDKFHSVLEASRRSNVICLQLFAKDIDAAPGESAASSLIFRHFNDQGNVSSIFAENKDFVRRLCTWRDLMARVHDENLRYVLSDQAIVALAVKVPTTLTDIYNTIAQADIDVDSLDLNSSFQSPYPVVCSHLDDFKILFQDKMVEPDEIFQLILQRHLGPNGTCPLSIYNYALLTKSNMKLTNRLVSRRNGRRNAKQVTRKASRELFVQKFSCKSPVYHNCRIYANDGRLLCYCDHRKLEWYLRRDLAKLVDENPPAIILLFEPKGRPEDEGNDFYIQSKKNICVGCGEGNHYLRYRIIPACYRMHFPEHLKSHRSHDIVLVCVDCHESAHTAAEKCKRQIAAELGIPLYIRKVVDSSQAQGMSSASVLNLEEAGVSPLELRTSAMALLRHGTRMPSKRREELTQV
;
A
#
# COMPACT_ATOMS: atom_id res chain seq x y z
N MET A 1 15.33 21.37 65.82
CA MET A 1 15.12 20.75 64.49
C MET A 1 13.67 20.34 64.39
N GLU A 2 12.96 21.06 63.53
CA GLU A 2 11.50 21.24 63.51
C GLU A 2 10.75 20.04 62.91
N ASN A 3 9.47 19.92 63.24
CA ASN A 3 8.52 18.91 62.76
C ASN A 3 8.52 18.69 61.23
N LYS A 4 8.98 19.67 60.44
CA LYS A 4 9.12 19.55 58.97
C LYS A 4 10.13 18.49 58.54
N ASP A 5 11.24 18.32 59.26
CA ASP A 5 12.27 17.33 58.89
C ASP A 5 11.82 15.91 59.22
N LYS A 6 11.09 15.74 60.33
CA LYS A 6 10.49 14.45 60.69
C LYS A 6 9.41 14.03 59.68
N PHE A 7 8.62 14.97 59.17
CA PHE A 7 7.60 14.69 58.15
C PHE A 7 8.21 14.33 56.80
N LYS A 8 9.29 15.02 56.38
CA LYS A 8 10.03 14.66 55.17
C LYS A 8 10.64 13.26 55.29
N VAL A 9 11.31 12.95 56.40
CA VAL A 9 11.90 11.60 56.60
C VAL A 9 10.82 10.52 56.62
N ALA A 10 9.68 10.74 57.28
CA ALA A 10 8.57 9.80 57.28
C ALA A 10 7.98 9.57 55.88
N LEU A 11 7.83 10.63 55.07
CA LEU A 11 7.36 10.56 53.69
C LEU A 11 8.35 9.83 52.78
N THR A 12 9.66 10.08 52.93
CA THR A 12 10.69 9.40 52.14
C THR A 12 10.77 7.91 52.49
N VAL A 13 10.64 7.56 53.77
CA VAL A 13 10.62 6.16 54.23
C VAL A 13 9.37 5.43 53.76
N THR A 14 8.20 6.08 53.77
CA THR A 14 6.98 5.48 53.21
C THR A 14 7.04 5.34 51.68
N LEU A 15 7.65 6.29 50.97
CA LEU A 15 7.88 6.17 49.52
C LEU A 15 8.84 5.01 49.22
N PHE A 16 9.96 4.88 49.93
CA PHE A 16 10.91 3.79 49.74
C PHE A 16 10.32 2.42 50.10
N ALA A 17 9.49 2.36 51.15
CA ALA A 17 8.75 1.15 51.50
C ALA A 17 7.72 0.78 50.41
N ALA A 18 6.96 1.76 49.90
CA ALA A 18 6.00 1.54 48.82
C ALA A 18 6.68 1.09 47.52
N VAL A 19 7.81 1.70 47.17
CA VAL A 19 8.63 1.32 46.01
C VAL A 19 9.22 -0.07 46.20
N SER A 20 9.74 -0.42 47.39
CA SER A 20 10.26 -1.76 47.67
C SER A 20 9.15 -2.82 47.67
N ILE A 21 7.96 -2.50 48.17
CA ILE A 21 6.78 -3.39 48.11
C ILE A 21 6.31 -3.55 46.66
N PHE A 22 6.34 -2.49 45.85
CA PHE A 22 6.02 -2.54 44.43
C PHE A 22 7.02 -3.43 43.66
N PHE A 23 8.32 -3.25 43.87
CA PHE A 23 9.35 -4.08 43.24
C PHE A 23 9.33 -5.53 43.74
N THR A 24 9.06 -5.79 45.03
CA THR A 24 8.93 -7.16 45.53
C THR A 24 7.63 -7.84 45.09
N ASN A 25 6.53 -7.10 44.90
CA ASN A 25 5.31 -7.63 44.29
C ASN A 25 5.48 -7.87 42.79
N GLN A 26 6.15 -6.98 42.06
CA GLN A 26 6.57 -7.18 40.66
C GLN A 26 7.43 -8.45 40.55
N TYR A 27 8.45 -8.59 41.40
CA TYR A 27 9.35 -9.75 41.41
C TYR A 27 8.62 -11.05 41.81
N ARG A 28 7.70 -11.00 42.79
CA ARG A 28 6.86 -12.15 43.17
C ARG A 28 5.84 -12.51 42.09
N LYS A 29 5.29 -11.54 41.36
CA LYS A 29 4.42 -11.75 40.19
C LYS A 29 5.21 -12.39 39.06
N HIS A 30 6.42 -11.91 38.80
CA HIS A 30 7.34 -12.47 37.81
C HIS A 30 7.75 -13.91 38.16
N ARG A 31 8.02 -14.20 39.44
CA ARG A 31 8.35 -15.55 39.93
C ARG A 31 7.14 -16.50 39.98
N ARG A 32 5.92 -15.97 40.18
CA ARG A 32 4.66 -16.74 40.07
C ARG A 32 4.32 -17.06 38.62
N GLN A 33 4.55 -16.12 37.69
CA GLN A 33 4.45 -16.36 36.24
C GLN A 33 5.50 -17.38 35.78
N GLN A 34 6.76 -17.27 36.21
CA GLN A 34 7.79 -18.29 35.94
C GLN A 34 7.46 -19.67 36.53
N LYS A 35 6.82 -19.76 37.71
CA LYS A 35 6.38 -21.04 38.28
C LYS A 35 5.14 -21.64 37.59
N GLN A 36 4.25 -20.80 37.03
CA GLN A 36 3.13 -21.26 36.20
C GLN A 36 3.59 -21.81 34.84
N HIS A 37 4.74 -21.37 34.32
CA HIS A 37 5.29 -21.83 33.04
C HIS A 37 5.88 -23.25 33.02
N SER A 38 5.82 -24.01 34.13
CA SER A 38 6.09 -25.46 34.09
C SER A 38 4.87 -26.32 33.72
N GLN A 39 3.71 -25.72 33.46
CA GLN A 39 2.53 -26.44 32.97
C GLN A 39 1.90 -25.73 31.76
N ASN A 40 2.23 -26.27 30.58
CA ASN A 40 1.62 -26.12 29.23
C ASN A 40 2.30 -25.14 28.25
N SER A 41 3.17 -25.67 27.38
CA SER A 41 3.87 -24.98 26.27
C SER A 41 3.03 -24.77 25.00
N CYS A 42 1.70 -24.67 25.11
CA CYS A 42 0.83 -24.67 23.93
C CYS A 42 0.37 -23.24 23.58
N TYR A 43 0.77 -22.76 22.40
CA TYR A 43 0.35 -21.49 21.79
C TYR A 43 -1.16 -21.19 21.92
N LEU A 44 -1.99 -22.23 21.88
CA LEU A 44 -3.45 -22.12 21.98
C LEU A 44 -3.96 -21.57 23.31
N LYS A 45 -3.10 -21.44 24.33
CA LYS A 45 -3.48 -21.01 25.69
C LYS A 45 -3.08 -19.57 26.02
N THR A 46 -2.38 -18.86 25.11
CA THR A 46 -1.77 -17.56 25.43
C THR A 46 -2.75 -16.37 25.36
N GLU A 47 -3.60 -16.28 24.32
CA GLU A 47 -4.69 -15.29 24.22
C GLU A 47 -5.81 -15.78 23.27
N PRO A 48 -7.10 -15.56 23.60
CA PRO A 48 -8.19 -15.91 22.69
C PRO A 48 -8.18 -14.98 21.46
N LYS A 49 -8.26 -15.57 20.27
CA LYS A 49 -8.33 -14.85 19.00
C LYS A 49 -9.78 -14.73 18.54
N PRO A 50 -10.25 -13.55 18.07
CA PRO A 50 -11.58 -13.41 17.48
C PRO A 50 -11.85 -14.39 16.35
N GLN A 51 -10.84 -14.74 15.55
CA GLN A 51 -10.97 -15.70 14.46
C GLN A 51 -11.43 -17.08 14.92
N ASN A 52 -11.20 -17.44 16.19
CA ASN A 52 -11.66 -18.72 16.74
C ASN A 52 -13.19 -18.80 16.84
N THR A 53 -13.91 -17.68 16.80
CA THR A 53 -15.37 -17.65 16.89
C THR A 53 -16.06 -17.62 15.53
N PHE A 54 -15.33 -17.40 14.43
CA PHE A 54 -15.94 -17.44 13.10
C PHE A 54 -16.43 -18.88 12.80
N LYS A 55 -17.46 -19.02 11.98
CA LYS A 55 -18.02 -20.31 11.57
C LYS A 55 -17.65 -20.64 10.13
N ARG A 56 -17.32 -19.63 9.33
CA ARG A 56 -16.97 -19.73 7.91
C ARG A 56 -15.56 -19.23 7.66
N VAL A 57 -14.86 -19.93 6.76
CA VAL A 57 -13.56 -19.50 6.23
C VAL A 57 -13.79 -18.93 4.83
N LEU A 58 -13.91 -17.60 4.72
CA LEU A 58 -14.13 -16.93 3.43
C LEU A 58 -12.80 -16.69 2.71
N ALA A 59 -11.77 -16.25 3.45
CA ALA A 59 -10.38 -16.22 2.98
C ALA A 59 -9.53 -17.22 3.78
N ASP A 60 -9.15 -18.32 3.14
CA ASP A 60 -8.22 -19.29 3.74
C ASP A 60 -6.75 -18.86 3.56
N ASN A 61 -5.86 -19.31 4.45
CA ASN A 61 -4.44 -19.00 4.40
C ASN A 61 -3.62 -19.95 3.49
N CYS A 62 -4.27 -20.83 2.71
CA CYS A 62 -3.56 -21.80 1.90
C CYS A 62 -2.92 -21.16 0.65
N TYR A 63 -1.97 -21.88 0.05
CA TYR A 63 -1.26 -21.46 -1.17
C TYR A 63 -2.10 -21.51 -2.46
N SER A 64 -3.42 -21.67 -2.35
CA SER A 64 -4.31 -21.59 -3.51
C SER A 64 -4.86 -20.16 -3.67
N PRO A 65 -5.10 -19.72 -4.92
CA PRO A 65 -5.69 -18.42 -5.18
C PRO A 65 -7.00 -18.21 -4.42
N PHE A 66 -7.29 -16.95 -4.08
CA PHE A 66 -8.58 -16.60 -3.49
C PHE A 66 -9.73 -16.95 -4.43
N LYS A 67 -10.83 -17.46 -3.87
CA LYS A 67 -12.01 -17.84 -4.64
C LYS A 67 -13.08 -16.77 -4.45
N HIS A 68 -13.28 -16.00 -5.50
CA HIS A 68 -14.35 -15.00 -5.54
C HIS A 68 -15.73 -15.64 -5.62
N LEU A 69 -16.74 -14.84 -5.26
CA LEU A 69 -18.15 -15.23 -5.32
C LEU A 69 -18.53 -15.52 -6.78
N LYS A 70 -19.17 -16.67 -7.02
CA LYS A 70 -19.73 -17.00 -8.34
C LYS A 70 -21.21 -16.63 -8.35
N LEU A 71 -21.59 -15.66 -9.16
CA LEU A 71 -22.99 -15.41 -9.48
C LEU A 71 -23.45 -16.51 -10.43
N THR A 72 -24.51 -17.24 -10.10
CA THR A 72 -25.11 -18.21 -11.02
C THR A 72 -25.78 -17.46 -12.16
N THR A 73 -25.10 -17.33 -13.30
CA THR A 73 -25.75 -17.01 -14.56
C THR A 73 -26.49 -18.25 -15.05
N THR A 74 -27.75 -18.10 -15.43
CA THR A 74 -28.65 -19.18 -15.87
C THR A 74 -28.27 -19.82 -17.21
N ASP A 75 -27.18 -19.40 -17.83
CA ASP A 75 -26.76 -19.90 -19.14
C ASP A 75 -25.74 -21.03 -18.99
N SER A 76 -26.28 -22.24 -18.86
CA SER A 76 -25.55 -23.49 -18.97
C SER A 76 -25.10 -23.71 -20.42
N THR A 77 -23.89 -23.27 -20.82
CA THR A 77 -23.21 -23.81 -22.04
C THR A 77 -21.73 -23.40 -22.25
N THR A 78 -21.03 -22.82 -21.28
CA THR A 78 -19.59 -22.47 -21.45
C THR A 78 -18.67 -23.20 -20.48
N THR A 79 -17.59 -23.75 -21.05
CA THR A 79 -16.56 -24.58 -20.44
C THR A 79 -15.92 -23.97 -19.18
N THR A 80 -15.70 -24.83 -18.19
CA THR A 80 -15.57 -24.56 -16.75
C THR A 80 -14.26 -23.91 -16.29
N GLU A 81 -13.29 -23.64 -17.17
CA GLU A 81 -11.93 -23.21 -16.78
C GLU A 81 -11.64 -21.71 -16.98
N GLU A 82 -12.44 -20.95 -17.74
CA GLU A 82 -12.17 -19.52 -18.03
C GLU A 82 -12.72 -18.52 -16.98
N PHE A 83 -13.58 -18.95 -16.06
CA PHE A 83 -14.28 -18.06 -15.12
C PHE A 83 -13.55 -17.76 -13.80
N VAL A 84 -12.35 -18.29 -13.56
CA VAL A 84 -11.72 -18.23 -12.23
C VAL A 84 -11.27 -16.81 -11.83
N ASN A 85 -11.09 -15.90 -12.80
CA ASN A 85 -10.54 -14.55 -12.56
C ASN A 85 -11.44 -13.40 -13.06
N LEU A 86 -12.73 -13.64 -13.28
CA LEU A 86 -13.65 -12.58 -13.69
C LEU A 86 -14.29 -11.91 -12.48
N HIS A 87 -14.28 -10.58 -12.46
CA HIS A 87 -14.92 -9.81 -11.40
C HIS A 87 -16.44 -10.06 -11.42
N PRO A 88 -17.09 -10.43 -10.29
CA PRO A 88 -18.48 -10.88 -10.29
C PRO A 88 -19.45 -9.82 -10.85
N TYR A 89 -19.21 -8.55 -10.54
CA TYR A 89 -20.03 -7.42 -10.99
C TYR A 89 -19.36 -6.61 -12.12
N LYS A 90 -18.56 -7.26 -12.97
CA LYS A 90 -17.81 -6.56 -14.03
C LYS A 90 -18.75 -5.82 -14.98
N ALA A 91 -19.88 -6.43 -15.35
CA ALA A 91 -20.82 -5.87 -16.31
C ALA A 91 -21.47 -4.59 -15.77
N GLU A 92 -21.93 -4.63 -14.53
CA GLU A 92 -22.58 -3.53 -13.82
C GLU A 92 -21.61 -2.36 -13.65
N ILE A 93 -20.37 -2.62 -13.23
CA ILE A 93 -19.36 -1.56 -13.09
C ILE A 93 -18.96 -1.00 -14.45
N SER A 94 -18.81 -1.83 -15.49
CA SER A 94 -18.46 -1.36 -16.84
C SER A 94 -19.56 -0.45 -17.40
N ALA A 95 -20.83 -0.80 -17.19
CA ALA A 95 -21.96 0.04 -17.58
C ALA A 95 -21.94 1.42 -16.89
N LEU A 96 -21.46 1.51 -15.64
CA LEU A 96 -21.27 2.80 -14.96
C LEU A 96 -20.14 3.63 -15.57
N LEU A 97 -19.04 3.00 -16.00
CA LEU A 97 -17.90 3.68 -16.62
C LEU A 97 -18.25 4.27 -18.00
N GLU A 98 -19.18 3.62 -18.70
CA GLU A 98 -19.66 4.02 -20.02
C GLU A 98 -20.71 5.15 -19.97
N ARG A 99 -21.25 5.50 -18.80
CA ARG A 99 -22.19 6.62 -18.66
C ARG A 99 -21.57 7.92 -19.18
N THR A 100 -22.40 8.72 -19.84
CA THR A 100 -22.02 10.03 -20.41
C THR A 100 -22.42 11.19 -19.52
N GLU A 101 -23.43 11.01 -18.65
CA GLU A 101 -23.94 12.02 -17.73
C GLU A 101 -24.19 11.40 -16.36
N ILE A 102 -23.90 12.16 -15.31
CA ILE A 102 -24.11 11.76 -13.91
C ILE A 102 -24.53 12.99 -13.12
N GLU A 103 -25.68 12.90 -12.46
CA GLU A 103 -26.08 13.85 -11.44
C GLU A 103 -25.69 13.31 -10.07
N PHE A 104 -24.69 13.94 -9.45
CA PHE A 104 -24.44 13.75 -8.03
C PHE A 104 -25.31 14.70 -7.23
N GLU A 105 -26.28 14.13 -6.54
CA GLU A 105 -26.98 14.75 -5.42
C GLU A 105 -26.78 13.82 -4.24
N PHE A 106 -25.76 14.12 -3.43
CA PHE A 106 -25.48 13.35 -2.21
C PHE A 106 -26.34 13.84 -1.03
N PHE A 107 -27.03 14.97 -1.22
CA PHE A 107 -27.72 15.64 -0.14
C PHE A 107 -28.93 16.44 -0.63
N ASP A 108 -30.04 16.32 0.11
CA ASP A 108 -31.27 17.09 -0.08
C ASP A 108 -31.57 17.85 1.23
N GLY A 109 -31.29 19.16 1.31
CA GLY A 109 -31.66 20.02 2.45
C GLY A 109 -30.51 20.78 3.14
N GLU A 110 -30.66 21.09 4.43
CA GLU A 110 -29.62 21.71 5.29
C GLU A 110 -28.84 20.63 6.05
N PHE A 111 -27.50 20.67 6.00
CA PHE A 111 -26.63 19.70 6.69
C PHE A 111 -26.38 20.13 8.13
N ASN A 112 -26.71 19.26 9.08
CA ASN A 112 -26.28 19.48 10.46
C ASN A 112 -24.87 18.94 10.65
N LEU A 113 -23.90 19.84 10.83
CA LEU A 113 -22.51 19.49 11.13
C LEU A 113 -22.31 19.03 12.59
N GLU A 114 -23.35 19.06 13.42
CA GLU A 114 -23.30 18.51 14.77
C GLU A 114 -23.51 16.99 14.74
N MET A 115 -22.47 16.27 15.13
CA MET A 115 -22.55 14.82 15.34
C MET A 115 -23.39 14.53 16.58
N SER A 116 -24.51 13.83 16.40
CA SER A 116 -25.39 13.41 17.50
C SER A 116 -24.62 12.58 18.54
N ASP A 117 -24.98 12.69 19.82
CA ASP A 117 -24.48 11.78 20.86
C ASP A 117 -24.94 10.33 20.64
N SER A 118 -26.01 10.12 19.86
CA SER A 118 -26.55 8.80 19.55
C SER A 118 -25.92 8.17 18.30
N PHE A 119 -25.71 6.86 18.36
CA PHE A 119 -25.31 6.01 17.24
C PHE A 119 -25.91 4.61 17.42
N VAL A 120 -25.94 3.83 16.34
CA VAL A 120 -26.47 2.47 16.38
C VAL A 120 -25.32 1.47 16.33
N TRP A 121 -25.17 0.66 17.38
CA TRP A 121 -24.24 -0.46 17.40
C TRP A 121 -24.90 -1.71 16.82
N VAL A 122 -24.35 -2.22 15.72
CA VAL A 122 -24.90 -3.37 14.97
C VAL A 122 -24.04 -4.59 15.26
N GLU A 123 -24.53 -5.47 16.13
CA GLU A 123 -23.82 -6.69 16.57
C GLU A 123 -24.63 -7.99 16.43
N THR A 124 -25.91 -7.89 16.02
CA THR A 124 -26.79 -9.04 15.81
C THR A 124 -27.25 -9.14 14.36
N GLU A 125 -27.57 -10.36 13.91
CA GLU A 125 -28.07 -10.59 12.56
C GLU A 125 -29.37 -9.79 12.29
N SER A 126 -30.27 -9.67 13.27
CA SER A 126 -31.49 -8.85 13.16
C SER A 126 -31.15 -7.37 12.91
N HIS A 127 -30.24 -6.80 13.70
CA HIS A 127 -29.82 -5.40 13.51
C HIS A 127 -29.19 -5.20 12.11
N LEU A 128 -28.44 -6.18 11.62
CA LEU A 128 -27.83 -6.12 10.29
C LEU A 128 -28.87 -6.20 9.16
N GLN A 129 -29.91 -7.02 9.32
CA GLN A 129 -31.04 -7.10 8.38
C GLN A 129 -31.84 -5.79 8.36
N GLU A 130 -32.14 -5.22 9.53
CA GLU A 130 -32.81 -3.92 9.65
C GLU A 130 -32.01 -2.81 8.98
N LEU A 131 -30.68 -2.79 9.19
CA LEU A 131 -29.79 -1.86 8.52
C LEU A 131 -29.81 -2.06 7.00
N ALA A 132 -29.73 -3.30 6.50
CA ALA A 132 -29.79 -3.58 5.06
C ALA A 132 -31.09 -3.07 4.42
N GLU A 133 -32.23 -3.28 5.09
CA GLU A 133 -33.54 -2.80 4.63
C GLU A 133 -33.67 -1.29 4.65
N LEU A 134 -33.02 -0.63 5.61
CA LEU A 134 -32.91 0.83 5.65
C LEU A 134 -32.06 1.34 4.49
N LEU A 135 -30.84 0.82 4.33
CA LEU A 135 -29.90 1.26 3.30
C LEU A 135 -30.44 1.01 1.88
N ARG A 136 -31.29 -0.01 1.68
CA ARG A 136 -31.96 -0.27 0.40
C ARG A 136 -32.86 0.88 -0.06
N LYS A 137 -33.33 1.73 0.87
CA LYS A 137 -34.18 2.90 0.59
C LYS A 137 -33.38 4.20 0.44
N GLU A 138 -32.09 4.17 0.80
CA GLU A 138 -31.21 5.32 0.67
C GLU A 138 -30.73 5.47 -0.78
N ARG A 139 -30.56 6.72 -1.24
CA ARG A 139 -29.88 7.00 -2.53
C ARG A 139 -28.36 6.98 -2.38
N VAL A 140 -27.86 7.27 -1.18
CA VAL A 140 -26.44 7.37 -0.89
C VAL A 140 -26.18 7.05 0.58
N PHE A 141 -25.03 6.43 0.87
CA PHE A 141 -24.51 6.32 2.23
C PHE A 141 -22.97 6.34 2.22
N ALA A 142 -22.38 6.82 3.31
CA ALA A 142 -20.95 6.84 3.52
C ALA A 142 -20.50 5.55 4.20
N VAL A 143 -19.28 5.11 3.90
CA VAL A 143 -18.67 3.90 4.46
C VAL A 143 -17.19 4.12 4.74
N ASP A 144 -16.72 3.54 5.83
CA ASP A 144 -15.30 3.36 6.12
C ASP A 144 -15.06 1.97 6.74
N THR A 145 -13.81 1.54 6.87
CA THR A 145 -13.48 0.26 7.53
C THR A 145 -12.25 0.35 8.43
N GLU A 146 -12.26 -0.42 9.52
CA GLU A 146 -11.10 -0.61 10.40
C GLU A 146 -10.58 -2.04 10.31
N GLN A 147 -9.25 -2.17 10.27
CA GLN A 147 -8.58 -3.45 10.04
C GLN A 147 -7.67 -3.84 11.19
N HIS A 148 -7.45 -5.15 11.31
CA HIS A 148 -6.39 -5.69 12.15
C HIS A 148 -5.51 -6.68 11.37
N GLY A 149 -4.21 -6.42 11.34
CA GLY A 149 -3.24 -7.22 10.59
C GLY A 149 -2.11 -7.86 11.42
N LEU A 150 -1.94 -7.50 12.70
CA LEU A 150 -0.80 -8.00 13.49
C LEU A 150 -1.00 -9.45 13.95
N ARG A 151 -2.23 -9.82 14.33
CA ARG A 151 -2.60 -11.15 14.84
C ARG A 151 -3.44 -11.95 13.85
N SER A 152 -3.18 -11.76 12.56
CA SER A 152 -3.80 -12.44 11.43
C SER A 152 -2.82 -12.48 10.25
N PHE A 153 -2.83 -13.54 9.44
CA PHE A 153 -1.93 -13.66 8.29
C PHE A 153 -2.37 -12.74 7.13
N LEU A 154 -3.62 -12.85 6.70
CA LEU A 154 -4.17 -11.97 5.64
C LEU A 154 -4.71 -10.65 6.20
N GLY A 155 -4.86 -10.54 7.53
CA GLY A 155 -5.63 -9.49 8.18
C GLY A 155 -7.14 -9.78 8.12
N PHE A 156 -7.90 -9.03 8.92
CA PHE A 156 -9.36 -9.04 8.87
C PHE A 156 -9.93 -7.67 9.23
N THR A 157 -11.12 -7.40 8.70
CA THR A 157 -11.93 -6.21 9.00
C THR A 157 -12.54 -6.37 10.39
N ALA A 158 -12.26 -5.44 11.28
CA ALA A 158 -12.69 -5.46 12.68
C ALA A 158 -13.87 -4.53 12.98
N LEU A 159 -14.11 -3.52 12.13
CA LEU A 159 -15.28 -2.65 12.20
C LEU A 159 -15.62 -2.15 10.78
N VAL A 160 -16.90 -1.94 10.52
CA VAL A 160 -17.37 -1.18 9.35
C VAL A 160 -18.24 -0.04 9.86
N GLN A 161 -17.97 1.17 9.39
CA GLN A 161 -18.76 2.35 9.72
C GLN A 161 -19.64 2.69 8.54
N ILE A 162 -20.92 2.97 8.81
CA ILE A 162 -21.86 3.43 7.80
C ILE A 162 -22.56 4.67 8.33
N SER A 163 -22.57 5.74 7.54
CA SER A 163 -23.35 6.93 7.85
C SER A 163 -24.36 7.21 6.76
N THR A 164 -25.60 7.43 7.18
CA THR A 164 -26.68 7.98 6.34
C THR A 164 -26.79 9.47 6.63
N GLN A 165 -27.71 10.18 5.98
CA GLN A 165 -27.98 11.58 6.32
C GLN A 165 -28.52 11.75 7.76
N ARG A 166 -29.05 10.69 8.38
CA ARG A 166 -29.77 10.77 9.66
C ARG A 166 -29.01 10.14 10.82
N ASN A 167 -28.34 9.01 10.60
CA ASN A 167 -27.76 8.19 11.65
C ASN A 167 -26.40 7.61 11.25
N ASP A 168 -25.57 7.39 12.26
CA ASP A 168 -24.32 6.63 12.18
C ASP A 168 -24.51 5.21 12.72
N TYR A 169 -23.93 4.25 12.02
CA TYR A 169 -23.95 2.83 12.34
C TYR A 169 -22.52 2.33 12.47
N LEU A 170 -22.22 1.69 13.60
CA LEU A 170 -20.97 0.97 13.81
C LEU A 170 -21.26 -0.52 13.80
N ILE A 171 -20.75 -1.22 12.80
CA ILE A 171 -21.02 -2.64 12.57
C ILE A 171 -19.86 -3.45 13.12
N ASP A 172 -20.15 -4.27 14.13
CA ASP A 172 -19.19 -5.22 14.69
C ASP A 172 -19.00 -6.40 13.74
N THR A 173 -18.07 -6.26 12.80
CA THR A 173 -17.78 -7.28 11.81
C THR A 173 -17.09 -8.52 12.36
N ILE A 174 -16.57 -8.46 13.60
CA ILE A 174 -16.08 -9.65 14.30
C ILE A 174 -17.26 -10.51 14.75
N ALA A 175 -18.25 -9.90 15.40
CA ALA A 175 -19.46 -10.59 15.85
C ALA A 175 -20.31 -11.08 14.66
N LEU A 176 -20.35 -10.30 13.59
CA LEU A 176 -21.20 -10.53 12.41
C LEU A 176 -20.49 -11.20 11.23
N HIS A 177 -19.22 -11.60 11.39
CA HIS A 177 -18.36 -12.09 10.30
C HIS A 177 -19.06 -13.02 9.30
N ASP A 178 -19.78 -14.03 9.81
CA ASP A 178 -20.40 -15.07 8.98
C ASP A 178 -21.69 -14.64 8.25
N VAL A 179 -22.29 -13.52 8.68
CA VAL A 179 -23.59 -13.00 8.22
C VAL A 179 -23.47 -11.65 7.51
N MET A 180 -22.29 -11.03 7.46
CA MET A 180 -22.02 -9.78 6.71
C MET A 180 -22.47 -9.83 5.25
N GLY A 181 -22.57 -11.04 4.66
CA GLY A 181 -23.13 -11.25 3.32
C GLY A 181 -24.53 -10.68 3.10
N ILE A 182 -25.29 -10.37 4.16
CA ILE A 182 -26.59 -9.68 4.10
C ILE A 182 -26.49 -8.31 3.42
N LEU A 183 -25.35 -7.62 3.54
CA LEU A 183 -25.15 -6.30 2.93
C LEU A 183 -24.82 -6.34 1.42
N ARG A 184 -24.49 -7.52 0.87
CA ARG A 184 -24.07 -7.66 -0.55
C ARG A 184 -25.05 -7.03 -1.54
N PRO A 185 -26.37 -7.24 -1.46
CA PRO A 185 -27.31 -6.67 -2.43
C PRO A 185 -27.29 -5.14 -2.45
N VAL A 186 -27.15 -4.50 -1.28
CA VAL A 186 -27.13 -3.03 -1.16
C VAL A 186 -25.82 -2.47 -1.70
N PHE A 187 -24.68 -3.08 -1.35
CA PHE A 187 -23.36 -2.65 -1.85
C PHE A 187 -23.20 -2.86 -3.36
N ALA A 188 -23.84 -3.88 -3.92
CA ALA A 188 -23.84 -4.17 -5.36
C ALA A 188 -24.93 -3.43 -6.15
N ASN A 189 -25.83 -2.68 -5.50
CA ASN A 189 -26.89 -1.96 -6.19
C ASN A 189 -26.32 -0.71 -6.92
N PRO A 190 -26.44 -0.61 -8.27
CA PRO A 190 -25.96 0.54 -9.02
C PRO A 190 -26.76 1.82 -8.79
N ASP A 191 -27.97 1.74 -8.24
CA ASP A 191 -28.83 2.91 -7.98
C ASP A 191 -28.52 3.60 -6.64
N ILE A 192 -27.71 2.96 -5.80
CA ILE A 192 -27.31 3.48 -4.49
C ILE A 192 -25.83 3.86 -4.55
N CYS A 193 -25.48 5.12 -4.31
CA CYS A 193 -24.08 5.55 -4.29
C CYS A 193 -23.43 5.21 -2.95
N LYS A 194 -22.27 4.56 -2.99
CA LYS A 194 -21.44 4.34 -1.79
C LYS A 194 -20.33 5.38 -1.76
N VAL A 195 -20.29 6.22 -0.74
CA VAL A 195 -19.24 7.24 -0.57
C VAL A 195 -18.15 6.70 0.32
N PHE A 196 -16.91 6.74 -0.16
CA PHE A 196 -15.71 6.39 0.61
C PHE A 196 -14.65 7.50 0.50
N HIS A 197 -13.59 7.36 1.30
CA HIS A 197 -12.38 8.17 1.18
C HIS A 197 -11.15 7.29 0.98
N GLY A 198 -10.60 7.23 -0.23
CA GLY A 198 -9.40 6.43 -0.49
C GLY A 198 -9.63 4.93 -0.41
N ALA A 199 -10.68 4.44 -1.08
CA ALA A 199 -11.27 3.10 -0.93
C ALA A 199 -10.42 1.94 -1.49
N ASP A 200 -9.19 2.19 -1.95
CA ASP A 200 -8.37 1.20 -2.66
C ASP A 200 -8.20 -0.08 -1.85
N ASN A 201 -7.99 0.02 -0.53
CA ASN A 201 -7.86 -1.15 0.33
C ASN A 201 -9.21 -1.66 0.84
N ASP A 202 -10.15 -0.78 1.15
CA ASP A 202 -11.48 -1.15 1.67
C ASP A 202 -12.23 -2.07 0.71
N VAL A 203 -12.16 -1.79 -0.59
CA VAL A 203 -12.71 -2.65 -1.63
C VAL A 203 -12.14 -4.06 -1.54
N LEU A 204 -10.83 -4.21 -1.31
CA LEU A 204 -10.18 -5.51 -1.22
C LEU A 204 -10.52 -6.25 0.09
N TRP A 205 -10.60 -5.52 1.20
CA TRP A 205 -10.91 -6.10 2.51
C TRP A 205 -12.35 -6.60 2.58
N LEU A 206 -13.31 -5.84 2.07
CA LEU A 206 -14.72 -6.24 1.97
C LEU A 206 -14.90 -7.50 1.09
N GLN A 207 -14.12 -7.62 0.02
CA GLN A 207 -14.11 -8.83 -0.82
C GLN A 207 -13.51 -10.03 -0.08
N ARG A 208 -12.33 -9.86 0.54
CA ARG A 208 -11.59 -10.89 1.27
C ARG A 208 -12.44 -11.48 2.40
N ASP A 209 -13.01 -10.62 3.24
CA ASP A 209 -13.62 -11.05 4.49
C ASP A 209 -15.09 -11.41 4.34
N PHE A 210 -15.82 -10.78 3.41
CA PHE A 210 -17.29 -10.90 3.38
C PHE A 210 -17.86 -11.22 1.98
N HIS A 211 -17.02 -11.29 0.95
CA HIS A 211 -17.43 -11.32 -0.46
C HIS A 211 -18.41 -10.18 -0.80
N ILE A 212 -18.21 -9.00 -0.20
CA ILE A 212 -18.93 -7.79 -0.54
C ILE A 212 -18.17 -7.10 -1.66
N TYR A 213 -18.88 -6.76 -2.74
CA TYR A 213 -18.36 -6.02 -3.89
C TYR A 213 -19.16 -4.73 -4.02
N ILE A 214 -18.50 -3.66 -4.44
CA ILE A 214 -19.10 -2.34 -4.52
C ILE A 214 -19.40 -2.02 -5.98
N VAL A 215 -20.60 -1.54 -6.26
CA VAL A 215 -21.02 -1.01 -7.56
C VAL A 215 -21.53 0.40 -7.32
N ASN A 216 -21.16 1.40 -8.13
CA ASN A 216 -21.50 2.81 -7.89
C ASN A 216 -20.82 3.37 -6.62
N LEU A 217 -19.50 3.53 -6.71
CA LEU A 217 -18.66 4.15 -5.69
C LEU A 217 -18.36 5.61 -6.06
N PHE A 218 -18.43 6.50 -5.08
CA PHE A 218 -17.83 7.83 -5.14
C PHE A 218 -16.72 7.95 -4.09
N ASP A 219 -15.49 8.13 -4.56
CA ASP A 219 -14.29 8.22 -3.73
C ASP A 219 -13.83 9.68 -3.66
N THR A 220 -13.98 10.28 -2.48
CA THR A 220 -13.62 11.69 -2.24
C THR A 220 -12.13 11.96 -2.43
N ALA A 221 -11.24 10.99 -2.21
CA ALA A 221 -9.80 11.15 -2.45
C ALA A 221 -9.48 11.18 -3.95
N LYS A 222 -10.16 10.36 -4.77
CA LYS A 222 -10.03 10.42 -6.24
C LYS A 222 -10.62 11.70 -6.81
N ALA A 223 -11.73 12.17 -6.24
CA ALA A 223 -12.33 13.45 -6.62
C ALA A 223 -11.40 14.64 -6.29
N CYS A 224 -10.68 14.60 -5.15
CA CYS A 224 -9.62 15.56 -4.83
C CYS A 224 -8.49 15.57 -5.88
N ASP A 225 -8.10 14.40 -6.40
CA ASP A 225 -7.10 14.30 -7.46
C ASP A 225 -7.57 14.96 -8.77
N VAL A 226 -8.88 14.94 -9.06
CA VAL A 226 -9.46 15.63 -10.23
C VAL A 226 -9.47 17.16 -10.02
N LEU A 227 -9.83 17.62 -8.82
CA LEU A 227 -9.79 19.03 -8.43
C LEU A 227 -8.37 19.57 -8.20
N SER A 228 -7.35 18.71 -8.26
CA SER A 228 -5.95 19.08 -7.95
C SER A 228 -5.80 19.76 -6.57
N LYS A 229 -6.53 19.28 -5.55
CA LYS A 229 -6.41 19.81 -4.18
C LYS A 229 -4.99 19.61 -3.63
N PRO A 230 -4.48 20.51 -2.79
CA PRO A 230 -3.09 20.44 -2.32
C PRO A 230 -2.85 19.25 -1.37
N GLN A 231 -3.89 18.74 -0.73
CA GLN A 231 -3.89 17.50 0.03
C GLN A 231 -5.19 16.74 -0.23
N LYS A 232 -5.17 15.43 0.07
CA LYS A 232 -6.31 14.54 -0.18
C LYS A 232 -6.59 13.56 0.96
N SER A 233 -6.02 13.76 2.14
CA SER A 233 -6.31 12.91 3.30
C SER A 233 -7.63 13.30 3.96
N LEU A 234 -8.34 12.35 4.57
CA LEU A 234 -9.61 12.61 5.24
C LEU A 234 -9.50 13.69 6.32
N ALA A 235 -8.45 13.64 7.15
CA ALA A 235 -8.17 14.65 8.17
C ALA A 235 -8.09 16.08 7.60
N TYR A 236 -7.55 16.24 6.39
CA TYR A 236 -7.46 17.53 5.72
C TYR A 236 -8.84 18.00 5.23
N LEU A 237 -9.67 17.09 4.72
CA LEU A 237 -11.01 17.41 4.26
C LEU A 237 -11.94 17.73 5.42
N LEU A 238 -11.84 16.99 6.53
CA LEU A 238 -12.57 17.27 7.77
C LEU A 238 -12.21 18.64 8.33
N GLU A 239 -10.93 18.99 8.39
CA GLU A 239 -10.48 20.30 8.87
C GLU A 239 -10.95 21.41 7.92
N MET A 240 -10.79 21.22 6.60
CA MET A 240 -11.16 22.24 5.61
C MET A 240 -12.67 22.50 5.56
N TYR A 241 -13.48 21.45 5.44
CA TYR A 241 -14.90 21.58 5.16
C TYR A 241 -15.75 21.66 6.42
N CYS A 242 -15.33 20.97 7.48
CA CYS A 242 -16.12 20.81 8.70
C CYS A 242 -15.50 21.53 9.91
N GLY A 243 -14.24 21.99 9.82
CA GLY A 243 -13.52 22.54 10.98
C GLY A 243 -13.20 21.50 12.06
N VAL A 244 -13.25 20.20 11.71
CA VAL A 244 -13.06 19.09 12.65
C VAL A 244 -11.62 18.56 12.55
N ALA A 245 -10.93 18.46 13.69
CA ALA A 245 -9.61 17.87 13.77
C ALA A 245 -9.69 16.40 14.23
N THR A 246 -8.93 15.51 13.58
CA THR A 246 -8.90 14.08 13.93
C THR A 246 -7.57 13.64 14.51
N ASN A 247 -7.62 12.70 15.46
CA ASN A 247 -6.43 12.12 16.06
C ASN A 247 -5.99 10.86 15.28
N LYS A 248 -4.96 11.01 14.44
CA LYS A 248 -4.41 9.91 13.63
C LYS A 248 -3.77 8.76 14.44
N MET A 249 -3.51 8.93 15.73
CA MET A 249 -2.90 7.87 16.54
C MET A 249 -3.86 6.68 16.71
N LEU A 250 -5.17 6.93 16.73
CA LEU A 250 -6.19 5.89 16.92
C LEU A 250 -6.30 4.92 15.74
N GLN A 251 -5.83 5.30 14.55
CA GLN A 251 -5.77 4.42 13.37
C GLN A 251 -4.91 3.17 13.59
N ARG A 252 -3.97 3.21 14.54
CA ARG A 252 -3.04 2.10 14.85
C ARG A 252 -3.41 1.31 16.10
N GLU A 253 -4.54 1.65 16.74
CA GLU A 253 -5.02 0.95 17.92
C GLU A 253 -5.53 -0.46 17.61
N ASP A 254 -5.66 -1.27 18.65
CA ASP A 254 -6.19 -2.63 18.49
C ASP A 254 -7.72 -2.64 18.35
N TRP A 255 -8.21 -2.56 17.12
CA TRP A 255 -9.64 -2.60 16.77
C TRP A 255 -10.36 -3.92 17.09
N ARG A 256 -9.64 -4.93 17.58
CA ARG A 256 -10.23 -6.19 18.08
C ARG A 256 -10.88 -6.03 19.46
N ARG A 257 -10.52 -4.97 20.20
CA ARG A 257 -10.97 -4.77 21.59
C ARG A 257 -12.49 -4.68 21.66
N ARG A 258 -13.10 -5.32 22.66
CA ARG A 258 -14.52 -5.22 22.98
C ARG A 258 -14.74 -5.14 24.50
N PRO A 259 -15.60 -4.23 25.01
CA PRO A 259 -16.21 -3.11 24.26
C PRO A 259 -15.14 -2.11 23.77
N LEU A 260 -15.45 -1.35 22.72
CA LEU A 260 -14.55 -0.31 22.24
C LEU A 260 -14.53 0.88 23.23
N PRO A 261 -13.35 1.45 23.55
CA PRO A 261 -13.24 2.71 24.28
C PRO A 261 -14.01 3.83 23.58
N LEU A 262 -14.56 4.77 24.35
CA LEU A 262 -15.34 5.89 23.81
C LEU A 262 -14.58 6.71 22.76
N GLU A 263 -13.27 6.91 22.97
CA GLU A 263 -12.41 7.63 22.01
C GLU A 263 -12.33 6.92 20.65
N MET A 264 -12.27 5.59 20.63
CA MET A 264 -12.26 4.80 19.40
C MET A 264 -13.63 4.83 18.72
N VAL A 265 -14.73 4.82 19.49
CA VAL A 265 -16.09 4.96 18.98
C VAL A 265 -16.27 6.33 18.31
N GLN A 266 -15.84 7.41 18.95
CA GLN A 266 -15.93 8.76 18.40
C GLN A 266 -15.07 8.92 17.13
N TYR A 267 -13.86 8.36 17.13
CA TYR A 267 -12.98 8.34 15.98
C TYR A 267 -13.65 7.62 14.79
N ALA A 268 -14.10 6.37 15.00
CA ALA A 268 -14.73 5.56 13.97
C ALA A 268 -15.95 6.27 13.36
N ARG A 269 -16.82 6.87 14.19
CA ARG A 269 -17.96 7.63 13.71
C ARG A 269 -17.56 8.83 12.85
N THR A 270 -16.52 9.55 13.27
CA THR A 270 -16.06 10.76 12.57
C THR A 270 -15.63 10.46 11.13
N ASP A 271 -15.04 9.30 10.89
CA ASP A 271 -14.52 8.93 9.57
C ASP A 271 -15.62 8.72 8.51
N SER A 272 -16.85 8.33 8.91
CA SER A 272 -18.00 8.22 7.99
C SER A 272 -19.01 9.37 8.10
N HIS A 273 -19.20 9.96 9.29
CA HIS A 273 -20.28 10.92 9.59
C HIS A 273 -20.29 12.12 8.65
N PHE A 274 -19.14 12.78 8.50
CA PHE A 274 -19.01 13.99 7.69
C PHE A 274 -18.84 13.72 6.20
N LEU A 275 -18.68 12.45 5.82
CA LEU A 275 -18.19 12.10 4.50
C LEU A 275 -19.22 12.38 3.40
N LEU A 276 -20.51 12.27 3.69
CA LEU A 276 -21.59 12.68 2.77
C LEU A 276 -21.57 14.18 2.50
N TYR A 277 -21.37 15.00 3.53
CA TYR A 277 -21.24 16.45 3.38
C TYR A 277 -20.00 16.82 2.56
N ILE A 278 -18.85 16.24 2.90
CA ILE A 278 -17.60 16.44 2.17
C ILE A 278 -17.78 16.06 0.69
N ALA A 279 -18.42 14.92 0.41
CA ALA A 279 -18.70 14.50 -0.96
C ALA A 279 -19.61 15.51 -1.69
N ASN A 280 -20.61 16.07 -1.03
CA ASN A 280 -21.47 17.11 -1.59
C ASN A 280 -20.72 18.41 -1.91
N CYS A 281 -19.84 18.87 -1.01
CA CYS A 281 -18.98 20.03 -1.26
C CYS A 281 -18.06 19.80 -2.45
N ILE A 282 -17.39 18.65 -2.49
CA ILE A 282 -16.49 18.27 -3.59
C ILE A 282 -17.25 18.15 -4.91
N ALA A 283 -18.44 17.55 -4.92
CA ALA A 283 -19.29 17.48 -6.11
C ALA A 283 -19.71 18.86 -6.61
N SER A 284 -20.03 19.79 -5.70
CA SER A 284 -20.37 21.17 -6.05
C SER A 284 -19.17 21.90 -6.69
N GLU A 285 -17.97 21.73 -6.14
CA GLU A 285 -16.73 22.28 -6.72
C GLU A 285 -16.43 21.69 -8.11
N LEU A 286 -16.61 20.38 -8.28
CA LEU A 286 -16.46 19.72 -9.59
C LEU A 286 -17.45 20.27 -10.62
N LYS A 287 -18.72 20.47 -10.24
CA LYS A 287 -19.75 21.09 -11.09
C LYS A 287 -19.39 22.54 -11.44
N GLN A 288 -18.86 23.31 -10.48
CA GLN A 288 -18.40 24.67 -10.74
C GLN A 288 -17.25 24.69 -11.76
N GLN A 289 -16.26 23.81 -11.59
CA GLN A 289 -15.16 23.66 -12.54
C GLN A 289 -15.67 23.29 -13.95
N ASP A 290 -16.69 22.43 -14.06
CA ASP A 290 -17.31 22.05 -15.34
C ASP A 290 -18.08 23.22 -15.99
N ASN A 291 -18.72 24.08 -15.20
CA ASN A 291 -19.39 25.29 -15.68
C ASN A 291 -18.39 26.33 -16.18
N GLU A 292 -17.30 26.55 -15.44
CA GLU A 292 -16.21 27.46 -15.84
C GLU A 292 -15.53 26.99 -17.14
N ASN A 293 -15.32 25.68 -17.29
CA ASN A 293 -14.76 25.09 -18.49
C ASN A 293 -15.74 25.06 -19.68
N SER A 294 -17.06 25.10 -19.43
CA SER A 294 -18.10 25.08 -20.47
C SER A 294 -18.16 26.34 -21.35
N ALA A 295 -17.45 27.41 -20.99
CA ALA A 295 -17.30 28.61 -21.82
C ALA A 295 -16.32 28.42 -23.01
N CYS A 296 -15.61 27.29 -23.08
CA CYS A 296 -14.70 26.92 -24.18
C CYS A 296 -15.31 25.75 -24.98
N ILE A 297 -15.51 25.93 -26.29
CA ILE A 297 -16.12 24.94 -27.19
C ILE A 297 -15.02 24.01 -27.76
N ASP A 298 -15.30 22.71 -27.78
CA ASP A 298 -14.55 21.55 -28.29
C ASP A 298 -13.57 20.81 -27.32
N ASP A 299 -14.00 19.62 -26.89
CA ASP A 299 -13.42 18.65 -25.92
C ASP A 299 -13.65 18.97 -24.42
N LYS A 300 -14.92 18.88 -23.97
CA LYS A 300 -15.28 19.07 -22.57
C LYS A 300 -14.78 17.91 -21.70
N PHE A 301 -13.72 18.15 -20.94
CA PHE A 301 -13.40 17.34 -19.76
C PHE A 301 -14.47 17.60 -18.70
N HIS A 302 -15.32 16.60 -18.45
CA HIS A 302 -16.32 16.63 -17.38
C HIS A 302 -15.70 16.08 -16.09
N SER A 303 -15.30 17.00 -15.21
CA SER A 303 -14.63 16.73 -13.94
C SER A 303 -15.50 15.83 -13.05
N VAL A 304 -16.81 16.05 -13.03
CA VAL A 304 -17.77 15.20 -12.31
C VAL A 304 -17.72 13.75 -12.80
N LEU A 305 -17.76 13.57 -14.11
CA LEU A 305 -17.74 12.25 -14.75
C LEU A 305 -16.38 11.56 -14.56
N GLU A 306 -15.28 12.31 -14.66
CA GLU A 306 -13.95 11.77 -14.41
C GLU A 306 -13.78 11.32 -12.96
N ALA A 307 -14.26 12.10 -11.98
CA ALA A 307 -14.23 11.71 -10.58
C ALA A 307 -14.98 10.39 -10.37
N SER A 308 -16.20 10.28 -10.92
CA SER A 308 -17.00 9.05 -10.89
C SER A 308 -16.29 7.86 -11.53
N ARG A 309 -15.68 8.06 -12.71
CA ARG A 309 -14.94 7.00 -13.42
C ARG A 309 -13.75 6.52 -12.60
N ARG A 310 -12.95 7.44 -12.06
CA ARG A 310 -11.80 7.08 -11.21
C ARG A 310 -12.22 6.31 -9.97
N SER A 311 -13.35 6.67 -9.35
CA SER A 311 -13.91 5.94 -8.22
C SER A 311 -14.37 4.54 -8.62
N ASN A 312 -15.19 4.41 -9.66
CA ASN A 312 -15.73 3.11 -10.09
C ASN A 312 -14.66 2.17 -10.67
N VAL A 313 -13.55 2.68 -11.21
CA VAL A 313 -12.40 1.85 -11.62
C VAL A 313 -11.79 1.10 -10.43
N ILE A 314 -11.81 1.66 -9.22
CA ILE A 314 -11.35 0.98 -8.00
C ILE A 314 -12.20 -0.28 -7.74
N CYS A 315 -13.50 -0.20 -8.01
CA CYS A 315 -14.41 -1.33 -7.81
C CYS A 315 -14.08 -2.54 -8.69
N LEU A 316 -13.32 -2.38 -9.78
CA LEU A 316 -12.87 -3.50 -10.63
C LEU A 316 -11.67 -4.26 -10.05
N GLN A 317 -11.06 -3.76 -8.96
CA GLN A 317 -9.99 -4.47 -8.29
C GLN A 317 -10.51 -5.80 -7.72
N LEU A 318 -9.65 -6.82 -7.74
CA LEU A 318 -9.93 -8.12 -7.13
C LEU A 318 -8.87 -8.43 -6.10
N PHE A 319 -9.32 -8.79 -4.90
CA PHE A 319 -8.42 -9.30 -3.87
C PHE A 319 -7.69 -10.55 -4.37
N ALA A 320 -6.37 -10.47 -4.38
CA ALA A 320 -5.47 -11.58 -4.69
C ALA A 320 -4.57 -11.83 -3.48
N LYS A 321 -4.39 -13.10 -3.12
CA LYS A 321 -3.38 -13.49 -2.13
C LYS A 321 -2.00 -13.33 -2.75
N ASP A 322 -1.07 -12.78 -1.97
CA ASP A 322 0.35 -12.85 -2.30
C ASP A 322 0.83 -14.30 -2.15
N ILE A 323 0.99 -14.97 -3.28
CA ILE A 323 1.44 -16.37 -3.36
C ILE A 323 2.81 -16.38 -4.05
N ASP A 324 3.84 -16.63 -3.26
CA ASP A 324 5.19 -16.82 -3.77
C ASP A 324 5.31 -18.13 -4.55
N ALA A 325 6.27 -18.19 -5.48
CA ALA A 325 6.62 -19.42 -6.19
C ALA A 325 7.13 -20.53 -5.25
N ALA A 326 7.77 -20.13 -4.14
CA ALA A 326 8.15 -20.97 -3.02
C ALA A 326 7.87 -20.21 -1.71
N PRO A 327 7.40 -20.87 -0.63
CA PRO A 327 7.02 -20.17 0.59
C PRO A 327 8.14 -19.30 1.18
N GLY A 328 7.86 -18.02 1.39
CA GLY A 328 8.80 -17.06 2.00
C GLY A 328 9.94 -16.59 1.10
N GLU A 329 9.94 -16.94 -0.20
CA GLU A 329 11.01 -16.59 -1.15
C GLU A 329 11.18 -15.08 -1.32
N SER A 330 10.07 -14.33 -1.39
CA SER A 330 10.11 -12.87 -1.54
C SER A 330 10.71 -12.20 -0.31
N ALA A 331 10.34 -12.67 0.88
CA ALA A 331 10.89 -12.17 2.14
C ALA A 331 12.39 -12.50 2.27
N ALA A 332 12.78 -13.74 1.94
CA ALA A 332 14.19 -14.13 1.93
C ALA A 332 15.00 -13.29 0.96
N SER A 333 14.49 -13.08 -0.26
CA SER A 333 15.15 -12.26 -1.29
C SER A 333 15.33 -10.82 -0.85
N SER A 334 14.31 -10.22 -0.23
CA SER A 334 14.38 -8.86 0.32
C SER A 334 15.40 -8.74 1.45
N LEU A 335 15.41 -9.71 2.39
CA LEU A 335 16.38 -9.74 3.49
C LEU A 335 17.81 -9.89 2.99
N ILE A 336 18.03 -10.82 2.06
CA ILE A 336 19.32 -11.04 1.41
C ILE A 336 19.75 -9.77 0.69
N PHE A 337 18.90 -9.15 -0.12
CA PHE A 337 19.26 -7.94 -0.86
C PHE A 337 19.64 -6.77 0.04
N ARG A 338 18.88 -6.53 1.12
CA ARG A 338 19.17 -5.44 2.08
C ARG A 338 20.52 -5.61 2.76
N HIS A 339 20.88 -6.82 3.18
CA HIS A 339 22.12 -7.08 3.91
C HIS A 339 23.33 -7.38 3.00
N PHE A 340 23.11 -7.61 1.71
CA PHE A 340 24.19 -7.78 0.73
C PHE A 340 24.82 -6.46 0.27
N ASN A 341 24.06 -5.37 0.26
CA ASN A 341 24.54 -4.06 -0.17
C ASN A 341 25.24 -3.27 0.95
N ASP A 342 25.24 -3.81 2.17
CA ASP A 342 25.88 -3.22 3.34
C ASP A 342 27.37 -3.57 3.33
N GLN A 343 28.27 -2.58 3.20
CA GLN A 343 29.72 -2.79 3.00
C GLN A 343 30.48 -3.19 4.29
N GLY A 344 29.91 -4.09 5.09
CA GLY A 344 30.47 -4.54 6.37
C GLY A 344 30.87 -6.03 6.40
N ASN A 345 31.58 -6.42 7.46
CA ASN A 345 31.99 -7.82 7.75
C ASN A 345 30.80 -8.80 7.90
N VAL A 346 29.59 -8.27 8.11
CA VAL A 346 28.33 -9.04 8.17
C VAL A 346 27.95 -9.59 6.79
N SER A 347 28.31 -8.91 5.69
CA SER A 347 27.96 -9.31 4.33
C SER A 347 28.58 -10.65 3.89
N SER A 348 29.79 -10.96 4.35
CA SER A 348 30.49 -12.23 4.04
C SER A 348 29.88 -13.42 4.78
N ILE A 349 29.62 -13.27 6.07
CA ILE A 349 28.97 -14.30 6.91
C ILE A 349 27.53 -14.55 6.40
N PHE A 350 26.83 -13.49 6.02
CA PHE A 350 25.48 -13.59 5.46
C PHE A 350 25.48 -14.24 4.07
N ALA A 351 26.55 -14.11 3.31
CA ALA A 351 26.72 -14.75 2.01
C ALA A 351 26.84 -16.26 2.11
N GLU A 352 27.55 -16.74 3.12
CA GLU A 352 27.71 -18.17 3.44
C GLU A 352 26.41 -18.78 3.97
N ASN A 353 25.59 -17.99 4.67
CA ASN A 353 24.38 -18.46 5.36
C ASN A 353 23.04 -18.14 4.66
N LYS A 354 23.05 -17.85 3.35
CA LYS A 354 21.82 -17.55 2.57
C LYS A 354 20.75 -18.64 2.67
N ASP A 355 21.17 -19.90 2.73
CA ASP A 355 20.24 -21.01 2.77
C ASP A 355 19.53 -21.11 4.12
N PHE A 356 20.18 -20.73 5.22
CA PHE A 356 19.51 -20.59 6.52
C PHE A 356 18.46 -19.49 6.50
N VAL A 357 18.73 -18.35 5.86
CA VAL A 357 17.75 -17.26 5.71
C VAL A 357 16.52 -17.73 4.93
N ARG A 358 16.72 -18.46 3.83
CA ARG A 358 15.61 -19.05 3.05
C ARG A 358 14.80 -20.03 3.89
N ARG A 359 15.46 -20.98 4.57
CA ARG A 359 14.81 -21.97 5.45
C ARG A 359 13.99 -21.31 6.56
N LEU A 360 14.54 -20.28 7.21
CA LEU A 360 13.85 -19.51 8.26
C LEU A 360 12.65 -18.75 7.70
N CYS A 361 12.77 -18.13 6.52
CA CYS A 361 11.65 -17.43 5.87
C CYS A 361 10.54 -18.40 5.43
N THR A 362 10.90 -19.57 4.90
CA THR A 362 9.96 -20.64 4.56
C THR A 362 9.22 -21.15 5.79
N TRP A 363 9.94 -21.43 6.88
CA TRP A 363 9.34 -21.83 8.15
C TRP A 363 8.40 -20.74 8.70
N ARG A 364 8.83 -19.47 8.64
CA ARG A 364 8.02 -18.32 9.09
C ARG A 364 6.72 -18.21 8.30
N ASP A 365 6.75 -18.30 6.97
CA ASP A 365 5.54 -18.24 6.14
C ASP A 365 4.59 -19.40 6.46
N LEU A 366 5.12 -20.62 6.62
CA LEU A 366 4.32 -21.78 7.01
C LEU A 366 3.63 -21.55 8.36
N MET A 367 4.39 -21.18 9.40
CA MET A 367 3.85 -20.97 10.74
C MET A 367 2.86 -19.81 10.79
N ALA A 368 3.12 -18.74 10.04
CA ALA A 368 2.22 -17.59 9.92
C ALA A 368 0.86 -18.01 9.34
N ARG A 369 0.85 -18.79 8.26
CA ARG A 369 -0.39 -19.30 7.67
C ARG A 369 -1.12 -20.24 8.62
N VAL A 370 -0.39 -21.18 9.21
CA VAL A 370 -0.89 -22.25 10.11
C VAL A 370 -1.47 -21.73 11.42
N HIS A 371 -0.91 -20.67 11.99
CA HIS A 371 -1.42 -20.06 13.21
C HIS A 371 -2.32 -18.85 12.93
N ASP A 372 -2.49 -18.47 11.66
CA ASP A 372 -3.12 -17.23 11.23
C ASP A 372 -2.49 -16.01 11.94
N GLU A 373 -1.17 -15.87 11.81
CA GLU A 373 -0.42 -14.77 12.43
C GLU A 373 0.32 -13.97 11.38
N ASN A 374 0.61 -12.72 11.67
CA ASN A 374 1.47 -11.92 10.82
C ASN A 374 2.89 -12.50 10.79
N LEU A 375 3.57 -12.41 9.64
CA LEU A 375 4.96 -12.84 9.50
C LEU A 375 5.86 -12.26 10.61
N ARG A 376 5.75 -10.96 10.90
CA ARG A 376 6.54 -10.29 11.94
C ARG A 376 6.22 -10.79 13.34
N TYR A 377 4.96 -11.12 13.61
CA TYR A 377 4.54 -11.67 14.91
C TYR A 377 5.07 -13.09 15.12
N VAL A 378 5.24 -13.87 14.04
CA VAL A 378 5.86 -15.20 14.14
C VAL A 378 7.35 -15.05 14.40
N LEU A 379 8.08 -14.39 13.51
CA LEU A 379 9.53 -14.22 13.64
C LEU A 379 9.96 -12.94 12.91
N SER A 380 10.54 -11.99 13.64
CA SER A 380 10.97 -10.71 13.10
C SER A 380 12.08 -10.88 12.05
N ASP A 381 12.19 -9.91 11.15
CA ASP A 381 13.27 -9.85 10.16
C ASP A 381 14.65 -9.81 10.85
N GLN A 382 14.76 -9.07 11.96
CA GLN A 382 15.96 -8.94 12.78
C GLN A 382 16.33 -10.26 13.45
N ALA A 383 15.35 -10.99 13.98
CA ALA A 383 15.59 -12.32 14.54
C ALA A 383 16.08 -13.31 13.47
N ILE A 384 15.53 -13.28 12.25
CA ILE A 384 16.02 -14.11 11.14
C ILE A 384 17.49 -13.81 10.84
N VAL A 385 17.83 -12.52 10.75
CA VAL A 385 19.21 -12.09 10.46
C VAL A 385 20.16 -12.50 11.60
N ALA A 386 19.80 -12.25 12.85
CA ALA A 386 20.61 -12.61 14.01
C ALA A 386 20.85 -14.13 14.10
N LEU A 387 19.83 -14.93 13.82
CA LEU A 387 19.92 -16.39 13.77
C LEU A 387 20.82 -16.88 12.63
N ALA A 388 20.72 -16.27 11.44
CA ALA A 388 21.54 -16.63 10.30
C ALA A 388 23.01 -16.24 10.48
N VAL A 389 23.31 -15.18 11.25
CA VAL A 389 24.68 -14.78 11.57
C VAL A 389 25.28 -15.66 12.67
N LYS A 390 24.53 -15.96 13.73
CA LYS A 390 25.05 -16.68 14.90
C LYS A 390 25.04 -18.20 14.74
N VAL A 391 24.10 -18.75 13.95
CA VAL A 391 23.87 -20.19 13.76
C VAL A 391 23.91 -20.98 15.09
N PRO A 392 23.00 -20.67 16.04
CA PRO A 392 23.03 -21.25 17.38
C PRO A 392 22.74 -22.76 17.37
N THR A 393 23.47 -23.52 18.20
CA THR A 393 23.37 -24.99 18.26
C THR A 393 22.46 -25.50 19.39
N THR A 394 22.17 -24.67 20.40
CA THR A 394 21.30 -25.03 21.53
C THR A 394 19.96 -24.28 21.49
N LEU A 395 18.89 -24.89 22.02
CA LEU A 395 17.57 -24.26 22.10
C LEU A 395 17.60 -22.97 22.94
N THR A 396 18.39 -22.95 24.01
CA THR A 396 18.57 -21.78 24.87
C THR A 396 19.25 -20.63 24.11
N ASP A 397 20.24 -20.94 23.27
CA ASP A 397 20.89 -19.92 22.44
C ASP A 397 19.97 -19.39 21.37
N ILE A 398 19.14 -20.23 20.73
CA ILE A 398 18.11 -19.80 19.78
C ILE A 398 17.16 -18.80 20.46
N TYR A 399 16.61 -19.19 21.61
CA TYR A 399 15.69 -18.35 22.39
C TYR A 399 16.31 -16.98 22.73
N ASN A 400 17.52 -16.99 23.31
CA ASN A 400 18.21 -15.77 23.72
C ASN A 400 18.57 -14.87 22.53
N THR A 401 18.91 -15.46 21.38
CA THR A 401 19.26 -14.72 20.17
C THR A 401 18.04 -13.99 19.60
N ILE A 402 16.88 -14.64 19.59
CA ILE A 402 15.61 -14.02 19.16
C ILE A 402 15.21 -12.92 20.15
N ALA A 403 15.26 -13.21 21.45
CA ALA A 403 14.91 -12.24 22.49
C ALA A 403 15.76 -10.96 22.39
N GLN A 404 17.08 -11.11 22.20
CA GLN A 404 17.97 -9.96 22.06
C GLN A 404 17.68 -9.16 20.79
N ALA A 405 17.48 -9.85 19.65
CA ALA A 405 17.22 -9.19 18.37
C ALA A 405 15.92 -8.35 18.38
N ASP A 406 14.90 -8.78 19.12
CA ASP A 406 13.64 -8.07 19.23
C ASP A 406 13.71 -6.90 20.25
N ILE A 407 14.47 -7.03 21.33
CA ILE A 407 14.69 -5.94 22.32
C ILE A 407 15.31 -4.71 21.65
N ASP A 408 16.28 -4.92 20.75
CA ASP A 408 16.96 -3.85 20.04
C ASP A 408 16.00 -3.04 19.14
N VAL A 409 14.84 -3.61 18.79
CA VAL A 409 13.81 -3.00 17.93
C VAL A 409 12.65 -2.39 18.74
N ASP A 410 12.17 -3.08 19.77
CA ASP A 410 11.01 -2.67 20.57
C ASP A 410 11.29 -1.46 21.49
N SER A 411 12.55 -1.03 21.62
CA SER A 411 12.92 0.22 22.29
C SER A 411 12.31 1.49 21.63
N LEU A 412 11.68 1.36 20.47
CA LEU A 412 11.02 2.44 19.72
C LEU A 412 9.48 2.38 19.73
N ASP A 413 8.86 1.27 20.12
CA ASP A 413 7.40 1.07 20.12
C ASP A 413 6.87 0.83 21.55
N LEU A 414 6.50 1.92 22.24
CA LEU A 414 6.13 1.96 23.67
C LEU A 414 4.90 1.13 24.10
N ASN A 415 4.28 0.33 23.23
CA ASN A 415 3.00 -0.35 23.49
C ASN A 415 3.00 -1.88 23.26
N SER A 416 4.13 -2.54 23.00
CA SER A 416 4.14 -4.01 22.91
C SER A 416 4.11 -4.64 24.31
N SER A 417 2.94 -5.13 24.73
CA SER A 417 2.78 -5.91 25.97
C SER A 417 3.32 -7.35 25.85
N PHE A 418 3.97 -7.67 24.75
CA PHE A 418 4.34 -9.04 24.39
C PHE A 418 5.82 -9.30 24.69
N GLN A 419 6.09 -10.34 25.46
CA GLN A 419 7.45 -10.77 25.76
C GLN A 419 7.99 -11.59 24.57
N SER A 420 9.03 -11.09 23.90
CA SER A 420 9.81 -11.85 22.91
C SER A 420 10.67 -12.93 23.60
N PRO A 421 10.89 -14.12 22.98
CA PRO A 421 10.37 -14.60 21.70
C PRO A 421 8.86 -14.89 21.75
N TYR A 422 8.17 -14.63 20.64
CA TYR A 422 6.72 -14.79 20.59
C TYR A 422 6.26 -16.24 20.88
N PRO A 423 5.03 -16.43 21.40
CA PRO A 423 4.52 -17.74 21.80
C PRO A 423 4.51 -18.82 20.68
N VAL A 424 4.38 -18.41 19.42
CA VAL A 424 4.48 -19.31 18.25
C VAL A 424 5.87 -19.95 18.19
N VAL A 425 6.92 -19.14 18.25
CA VAL A 425 8.32 -19.63 18.26
C VAL A 425 8.54 -20.56 19.44
N CYS A 426 8.11 -20.17 20.64
CA CYS A 426 8.28 -20.96 21.85
C CYS A 426 7.64 -22.37 21.74
N SER A 427 6.50 -22.47 21.05
CA SER A 427 5.80 -23.75 20.84
C SER A 427 6.48 -24.64 19.78
N HIS A 428 7.34 -24.05 18.95
CA HIS A 428 7.97 -24.67 17.78
C HIS A 428 9.51 -24.61 17.82
N LEU A 429 10.12 -24.39 18.99
CA LEU A 429 11.58 -24.25 19.13
C LEU A 429 12.36 -25.47 18.61
N ASP A 430 11.78 -26.66 18.72
CA ASP A 430 12.41 -27.88 18.20
C ASP A 430 12.51 -27.92 16.67
N ASP A 431 11.68 -27.18 15.93
CA ASP A 431 11.74 -27.12 14.48
C ASP A 431 13.07 -26.50 14.02
N PHE A 432 13.64 -25.58 14.80
CA PHE A 432 14.92 -24.93 14.50
C PHE A 432 16.09 -25.92 14.48
N LYS A 433 16.04 -27.01 15.26
CA LYS A 433 17.06 -28.07 15.20
C LYS A 433 17.12 -28.73 13.83
N ILE A 434 16.00 -28.79 13.11
CA ILE A 434 15.93 -29.32 11.75
C ILE A 434 16.41 -28.25 10.76
N LEU A 435 16.00 -27.00 10.94
CA LEU A 435 16.39 -25.89 10.05
C LEU A 435 17.92 -25.69 9.99
N PHE A 436 18.61 -25.89 11.11
CA PHE A 436 20.06 -25.76 11.24
C PHE A 436 20.87 -27.04 10.92
N GLN A 437 20.24 -28.14 10.50
CA GLN A 437 20.99 -29.35 10.10
C GLN A 437 21.70 -29.15 8.75
N ASP A 438 22.98 -29.54 8.71
CA ASP A 438 23.94 -29.33 7.62
C ASP A 438 23.66 -30.15 6.34
N LYS A 439 22.67 -31.04 6.37
CA LYS A 439 22.30 -31.82 5.19
C LYS A 439 21.47 -30.95 4.25
N MET A 440 21.86 -30.95 2.97
CA MET A 440 21.15 -30.32 1.85
C MET A 440 19.81 -31.03 1.63
N VAL A 441 18.83 -30.69 2.47
CA VAL A 441 17.43 -31.06 2.33
C VAL A 441 16.76 -29.92 1.59
N GLU A 442 16.11 -30.23 0.46
CA GLU A 442 15.35 -29.23 -0.30
C GLU A 442 14.31 -28.56 0.63
N PRO A 443 14.04 -27.26 0.51
CA PRO A 443 13.08 -26.55 1.37
C PRO A 443 11.70 -27.23 1.44
N ASP A 444 11.28 -27.87 0.33
CA ASP A 444 10.04 -28.63 0.23
C ASP A 444 10.03 -29.89 1.11
N GLU A 445 11.17 -30.56 1.28
CA GLU A 445 11.30 -31.74 2.14
C GLU A 445 11.29 -31.35 3.63
N ILE A 446 11.94 -30.23 3.98
CA ILE A 446 11.88 -29.65 5.33
C ILE A 446 10.44 -29.29 5.70
N PHE A 447 9.71 -28.68 4.76
CA PHE A 447 8.30 -28.32 4.92
C PHE A 447 7.44 -29.56 5.22
N GLN A 448 7.61 -30.64 4.46
CA GLN A 448 6.89 -31.89 4.66
C GLN A 448 7.24 -32.53 6.02
N LEU A 449 8.52 -32.51 6.41
CA LEU A 449 8.97 -33.07 7.68
C LEU A 449 8.35 -32.33 8.89
N ILE A 450 8.35 -30.99 8.85
CA ILE A 450 7.72 -30.16 9.88
C ILE A 450 6.21 -30.43 9.92
N LEU A 451 5.54 -30.44 8.76
CA LEU A 451 4.11 -30.69 8.69
C LEU A 451 3.74 -32.07 9.26
N GLN A 452 4.48 -33.12 8.90
CA GLN A 452 4.28 -34.48 9.42
C GLN A 452 4.47 -34.57 10.93
N ARG A 453 5.45 -33.85 11.49
CA ARG A 453 5.68 -33.83 12.94
C ARG A 453 4.53 -33.21 13.73
N HIS A 454 3.81 -32.26 13.12
CA HIS A 454 2.69 -31.56 13.74
C HIS A 454 1.32 -32.19 13.43
N LEU A 455 1.27 -33.22 12.59
CA LEU A 455 0.09 -34.06 12.39
C LEU A 455 0.01 -35.13 13.49
N GLY A 456 -1.03 -35.08 14.33
CA GLY A 456 -1.23 -36.10 15.37
C GLY A 456 -1.51 -37.49 14.79
N PRO A 457 -1.47 -38.56 15.61
CA PRO A 457 -1.59 -39.96 15.17
C PRO A 457 -2.91 -40.30 14.44
N ASN A 458 -3.94 -39.45 14.55
CA ASN A 458 -5.23 -39.57 13.86
C ASN A 458 -5.45 -38.48 12.78
N GLY A 459 -4.42 -37.75 12.37
CA GLY A 459 -4.56 -36.54 11.53
C GLY A 459 -5.17 -35.34 12.27
N THR A 460 -5.42 -35.46 13.57
CA THR A 460 -5.83 -34.36 14.44
C THR A 460 -4.64 -33.47 14.73
N CYS A 461 -4.69 -32.27 14.19
CA CYS A 461 -3.69 -31.25 14.45
C CYS A 461 -4.22 -30.34 15.58
N PRO A 462 -3.42 -30.01 16.61
CA PRO A 462 -3.79 -28.96 17.56
C PRO A 462 -3.84 -27.57 16.90
N LEU A 463 -3.57 -27.46 15.60
CA LEU A 463 -3.61 -26.24 14.82
C LEU A 463 -5.06 -25.87 14.45
N SER A 464 -5.30 -24.57 14.35
CA SER A 464 -6.61 -23.94 14.09
C SER A 464 -7.43 -24.64 12.99
N ILE A 465 -8.74 -24.82 13.20
CA ILE A 465 -9.72 -25.46 12.27
C ILE A 465 -9.60 -24.91 10.83
N TYR A 466 -9.19 -23.65 10.71
CA TYR A 466 -9.04 -22.90 9.46
C TYR A 466 -7.91 -23.40 8.55
N ASN A 467 -6.94 -24.16 9.09
CA ASN A 467 -5.78 -24.66 8.35
C ASN A 467 -5.83 -26.15 8.06
N TYR A 468 -6.96 -26.79 8.30
CA TYR A 468 -7.19 -28.19 7.93
C TYR A 468 -6.95 -28.45 6.42
N ALA A 469 -7.20 -27.46 5.55
CA ALA A 469 -6.93 -27.57 4.11
C ALA A 469 -5.42 -27.62 3.76
N LEU A 470 -4.57 -26.90 4.50
CA LEU A 470 -3.11 -27.00 4.39
C LEU A 470 -2.60 -28.39 4.77
N LEU A 471 -3.32 -29.07 5.67
CA LEU A 471 -2.96 -30.38 6.23
C LEU A 471 -3.56 -31.56 5.43
N THR A 472 -4.69 -31.36 4.74
CA THR A 472 -5.40 -32.42 4.00
C THR A 472 -5.23 -32.39 2.48
N LYS A 473 -4.97 -31.21 1.87
CA LYS A 473 -4.76 -31.08 0.41
C LYS A 473 -3.30 -30.97 -0.02
N SER A 474 -2.37 -30.98 0.92
CA SER A 474 -0.92 -31.10 0.68
C SER A 474 -0.48 -32.52 0.29
N ASN A 475 -1.44 -33.38 -0.09
CA ASN A 475 -1.18 -34.63 -0.77
C ASN A 475 -0.54 -34.35 -2.16
N MET A 476 0.78 -34.28 -2.15
CA MET A 476 1.68 -34.80 -3.19
C MET A 476 1.31 -34.47 -4.66
N LYS A 477 1.25 -33.18 -5.01
CA LYS A 477 1.37 -32.73 -6.41
C LYS A 477 2.33 -31.55 -6.63
N LEU A 478 3.21 -31.26 -5.67
CA LEU A 478 4.35 -30.36 -5.92
C LEU A 478 5.52 -31.09 -6.63
N THR A 479 5.59 -32.42 -6.51
CA THR A 479 6.72 -33.23 -7.00
C THR A 479 6.61 -33.74 -8.45
N ASN A 480 5.47 -33.59 -9.14
CA ASN A 480 5.30 -34.12 -10.50
C ASN A 480 5.32 -33.08 -11.65
N ARG A 481 5.74 -31.83 -11.40
CA ARG A 481 6.03 -30.87 -12.49
C ARG A 481 7.50 -30.49 -12.65
N LEU A 482 8.40 -30.99 -11.79
CA LEU A 482 9.80 -30.55 -11.77
C LEU A 482 10.85 -31.60 -12.17
N VAL A 483 10.46 -32.85 -12.49
CA VAL A 483 11.43 -33.86 -12.97
C VAL A 483 10.91 -34.60 -14.21
N SER A 484 10.80 -33.89 -15.33
CA SER A 484 11.08 -34.44 -16.65
C SER A 484 11.24 -33.30 -17.66
N ARG A 485 12.46 -32.76 -17.70
CA ARG A 485 13.08 -32.09 -18.86
C ARG A 485 14.53 -31.77 -18.53
N ARG A 486 15.33 -32.81 -18.29
CA ARG A 486 16.73 -32.74 -18.71
C ARG A 486 16.71 -32.84 -20.24
N ASN A 487 17.38 -31.89 -20.87
CA ASN A 487 17.50 -31.63 -22.29
C ASN A 487 16.39 -30.74 -22.90
N GLY A 488 16.70 -29.44 -22.94
CA GLY A 488 16.30 -28.53 -23.99
C GLY A 488 14.84 -28.08 -24.00
N ARG A 489 14.42 -27.18 -23.10
CA ARG A 489 13.38 -26.16 -23.39
C ARG A 489 13.22 -25.12 -22.27
N ARG A 490 13.06 -23.88 -22.73
CA ARG A 490 12.88 -22.57 -22.05
C ARG A 490 12.15 -22.60 -20.70
N ASN A 491 12.73 -21.88 -19.72
CA ASN A 491 12.33 -21.77 -18.30
C ASN A 491 10.93 -21.17 -18.09
N ALA A 492 10.11 -21.80 -17.23
CA ALA A 492 8.78 -21.30 -16.82
C ALA A 492 8.82 -20.03 -15.94
N LYS A 493 9.93 -19.72 -15.26
CA LYS A 493 10.17 -18.41 -14.62
C LYS A 493 10.18 -17.25 -15.63
N GLN A 494 10.44 -17.54 -16.90
CA GLN A 494 10.41 -16.56 -17.98
C GLN A 494 9.00 -16.37 -18.56
N VAL A 495 8.01 -17.20 -18.19
CA VAL A 495 6.63 -17.10 -18.70
C VAL A 495 5.74 -16.30 -17.75
N THR A 496 5.85 -16.51 -16.43
CA THR A 496 5.09 -15.73 -15.42
C THR A 496 5.63 -14.31 -15.23
N ARG A 497 6.96 -14.14 -15.25
CA ARG A 497 7.58 -12.81 -15.28
C ARG A 497 7.30 -12.10 -16.60
N LYS A 498 7.09 -12.83 -17.70
CA LYS A 498 6.68 -12.26 -18.99
C LYS A 498 5.21 -11.90 -19.04
N ALA A 499 4.31 -12.63 -18.38
CA ALA A 499 2.89 -12.26 -18.28
C ALA A 499 2.66 -11.03 -17.38
N SER A 500 3.32 -10.94 -16.23
CA SER A 500 3.27 -9.75 -15.36
C SER A 500 3.97 -8.55 -16.00
N ARG A 501 5.06 -8.79 -16.74
CA ARG A 501 5.78 -7.77 -17.53
C ARG A 501 5.00 -7.36 -18.77
N GLU A 502 4.27 -8.26 -19.44
CA GLU A 502 3.37 -7.94 -20.55
C GLU A 502 2.20 -7.10 -20.05
N LEU A 503 1.64 -7.39 -18.87
CA LEU A 503 0.64 -6.55 -18.21
C LEU A 503 1.19 -5.17 -17.79
N PHE A 504 2.42 -5.10 -17.27
CA PHE A 504 3.10 -3.85 -16.94
C PHE A 504 3.41 -3.03 -18.21
N VAL A 505 3.95 -3.69 -19.23
CA VAL A 505 4.19 -3.13 -20.56
C VAL A 505 2.86 -2.65 -21.14
N GLN A 506 1.77 -3.41 -21.08
CA GLN A 506 0.45 -3.03 -21.61
C GLN A 506 -0.20 -1.87 -20.82
N LYS A 507 0.04 -1.80 -19.50
CA LYS A 507 -0.45 -0.71 -18.63
C LYS A 507 0.26 0.61 -18.92
N PHE A 508 1.56 0.58 -19.24
CA PHE A 508 2.38 1.77 -19.42
C PHE A 508 2.76 2.05 -20.90
N SER A 509 2.54 1.12 -21.83
CA SER A 509 2.74 1.32 -23.27
C SER A 509 1.74 2.34 -23.80
N CYS A 510 2.20 3.29 -24.60
CA CYS A 510 1.29 4.15 -25.36
C CYS A 510 0.40 3.28 -26.28
N LYS A 511 -0.92 3.36 -26.10
CA LYS A 511 -1.93 2.66 -26.92
C LYS A 511 -2.08 3.26 -28.33
N SER A 512 -1.39 4.37 -28.60
CA SER A 512 -1.35 5.10 -29.87
C SER A 512 0.08 5.55 -30.17
N PRO A 513 0.46 5.74 -31.45
CA PRO A 513 1.78 6.28 -31.81
C PRO A 513 2.00 7.64 -31.13
N VAL A 514 3.23 7.88 -30.65
CA VAL A 514 3.58 9.14 -29.97
C VAL A 514 3.79 10.24 -31.00
N TYR A 515 4.62 9.98 -32.01
CA TYR A 515 4.84 10.88 -33.13
C TYR A 515 3.86 10.56 -34.25
N HIS A 516 2.94 11.47 -34.53
CA HIS A 516 1.97 11.28 -35.62
C HIS A 516 2.54 11.70 -36.98
N ASN A 517 3.68 12.40 -36.99
CA ASN A 517 4.35 12.92 -38.17
C ASN A 517 3.40 13.68 -39.12
N CYS A 518 2.46 14.43 -38.54
CA CYS A 518 1.62 15.35 -39.28
C CYS A 518 2.48 16.49 -39.84
N ARG A 519 2.20 16.97 -41.06
CA ARG A 519 3.05 17.95 -41.75
C ARG A 519 2.43 19.33 -41.67
N ILE A 520 3.22 20.33 -41.29
CA ILE A 520 2.82 21.74 -41.38
C ILE A 520 3.65 22.41 -42.47
N TYR A 521 2.97 22.99 -43.43
CA TYR A 521 3.53 23.78 -44.51
C TYR A 521 3.24 25.27 -44.29
N ALA A 522 4.13 26.13 -44.76
CA ALA A 522 3.89 27.56 -44.88
C ALA A 522 2.90 27.85 -46.02
N ASN A 523 2.39 29.08 -46.07
CA ASN A 523 1.53 29.60 -47.14
C ASN A 523 2.14 29.47 -48.55
N ASP A 524 3.47 29.43 -48.67
CA ASP A 524 4.24 29.25 -49.90
C ASP A 524 4.50 27.77 -50.26
N GLY A 525 3.98 26.84 -49.47
CA GLY A 525 4.11 25.40 -49.68
C GLY A 525 5.38 24.76 -49.14
N ARG A 526 6.28 25.51 -48.48
CA ARG A 526 7.49 24.93 -47.86
C ARG A 526 7.18 24.22 -46.54
N LEU A 527 7.87 23.11 -46.26
CA LEU A 527 7.67 22.33 -45.03
C LEU A 527 8.29 23.05 -43.83
N LEU A 528 7.48 23.31 -42.80
CA LEU A 528 7.92 23.94 -41.56
C LEU A 528 8.30 22.90 -40.50
N CYS A 529 7.43 21.93 -40.24
CA CYS A 529 7.76 20.87 -39.28
C CYS A 529 6.86 19.65 -39.39
N TYR A 530 7.36 18.54 -38.83
CA TYR A 530 6.55 17.41 -38.41
C TYR A 530 6.02 17.63 -36.99
N CYS A 531 4.74 17.40 -36.77
CA CYS A 531 4.07 17.62 -35.50
C CYS A 531 3.09 16.51 -35.12
N ASP A 532 2.52 16.63 -33.92
CA ASP A 532 1.46 15.76 -33.43
C ASP A 532 0.07 16.24 -33.90
N HIS A 533 -0.86 15.30 -34.03
CA HIS A 533 -2.21 15.55 -34.50
C HIS A 533 -2.92 16.67 -33.74
N ARG A 534 -2.79 16.70 -32.40
CA ARG A 534 -3.35 17.77 -31.55
C ARG A 534 -2.87 19.18 -31.94
N LYS A 535 -1.61 19.32 -32.37
CA LYS A 535 -1.07 20.61 -32.80
C LYS A 535 -1.67 21.02 -34.14
N LEU A 536 -1.85 20.06 -35.05
CA LEU A 536 -2.51 20.29 -36.34
C LEU A 536 -3.99 20.67 -36.15
N GLU A 537 -4.72 19.95 -35.30
CA GLU A 537 -6.10 20.28 -34.92
C GLU A 537 -6.21 21.67 -34.29
N TRP A 538 -5.25 22.07 -33.45
CA TRP A 538 -5.23 23.42 -32.86
C TRP A 538 -5.20 24.52 -33.93
N TYR A 539 -4.46 24.33 -35.03
CA TYR A 539 -4.43 25.30 -36.14
C TYR A 539 -5.70 25.26 -36.99
N LEU A 540 -6.25 24.06 -37.24
CA LEU A 540 -7.51 23.90 -38.00
C LEU A 540 -8.72 24.46 -37.24
N ARG A 541 -8.87 24.14 -35.95
CA ARG A 541 -9.98 24.61 -35.10
C ARG A 541 -10.01 26.14 -34.93
N ARG A 542 -8.90 26.82 -35.21
CA ARG A 542 -8.77 28.29 -35.09
C ARG A 542 -8.79 29.00 -36.44
N ASP A 543 -9.09 28.30 -37.53
CA ASP A 543 -9.06 28.83 -38.91
C ASP A 543 -7.70 29.47 -39.28
N LEU A 544 -6.61 28.97 -38.67
CA LEU A 544 -5.25 29.46 -38.92
C LEU A 544 -4.52 28.66 -40.00
N ALA A 545 -5.12 27.56 -40.47
CA ALA A 545 -4.55 26.67 -41.47
C ALA A 545 -5.66 25.97 -42.27
N LYS A 546 -5.30 25.45 -43.45
CA LYS A 546 -6.17 24.59 -44.27
C LYS A 546 -5.58 23.20 -44.37
N LEU A 547 -6.46 22.18 -44.33
CA LEU A 547 -6.07 20.79 -44.58
C LEU A 547 -5.73 20.61 -46.07
N VAL A 548 -4.65 19.88 -46.34
CA VAL A 548 -4.09 19.67 -47.68
C VAL A 548 -3.96 18.19 -48.01
N ASP A 549 -3.69 17.37 -47.00
CA ASP A 549 -3.57 15.91 -47.13
C ASP A 549 -4.18 15.28 -45.88
N GLU A 550 -4.82 14.12 -46.04
CA GLU A 550 -5.57 13.44 -44.98
C GLU A 550 -4.77 12.31 -44.31
N ASN A 551 -3.72 11.76 -44.95
CA ASN A 551 -2.99 10.63 -44.36
C ASN A 551 -1.51 10.48 -44.79
N PRO A 552 -0.51 10.80 -43.93
CA PRO A 552 -0.65 11.44 -42.62
C PRO A 552 -1.08 12.91 -42.78
N PRO A 553 -1.96 13.42 -41.90
CA PRO A 553 -2.59 14.74 -42.04
C PRO A 553 -1.57 15.87 -42.26
N ALA A 554 -1.86 16.73 -43.23
CA ALA A 554 -1.03 17.88 -43.53
C ALA A 554 -1.84 19.16 -43.64
N ILE A 555 -1.30 20.25 -43.10
CA ILE A 555 -1.93 21.58 -43.15
C ILE A 555 -0.99 22.62 -43.76
N ILE A 556 -1.56 23.60 -44.45
CA ILE A 556 -0.88 24.84 -44.86
C ILE A 556 -1.38 25.97 -43.96
N LEU A 557 -0.46 26.70 -43.32
CA LEU A 557 -0.80 27.88 -42.53
C LEU A 557 -1.28 29.02 -43.43
N LEU A 558 -2.29 29.77 -42.97
CA LEU A 558 -2.86 30.91 -43.69
C LEU A 558 -2.13 32.24 -43.42
N PHE A 559 -1.07 32.22 -42.64
CA PHE A 559 -0.28 33.40 -42.25
C PHE A 559 1.22 33.09 -42.31
N GLU A 560 2.05 34.14 -42.35
CA GLU A 560 3.50 34.00 -42.41
C GLU A 560 4.08 33.63 -41.02
N PRO A 561 4.77 32.48 -40.86
CA PRO A 561 5.38 32.11 -39.60
C PRO A 561 6.57 33.01 -39.26
N LYS A 562 6.81 33.25 -37.96
CA LYS A 562 7.89 34.13 -37.48
C LYS A 562 9.32 33.59 -37.69
N GLY A 563 9.49 32.35 -38.14
CA GLY A 563 10.79 31.73 -38.39
C GLY A 563 10.64 30.48 -39.24
N ARG A 564 11.65 30.20 -40.08
CA ARG A 564 11.69 29.05 -40.98
C ARG A 564 12.89 28.14 -40.60
N PRO A 565 12.75 26.80 -40.75
CA PRO A 565 13.82 25.87 -40.40
C PRO A 565 15.14 26.10 -41.17
N GLU A 566 15.03 26.61 -42.40
CA GLU A 566 16.15 26.92 -43.29
C GLU A 566 17.03 28.06 -42.77
N ASP A 567 16.44 29.01 -42.03
CA ASP A 567 17.15 30.18 -41.49
C ASP A 567 17.94 29.85 -40.21
N GLU A 568 17.59 28.75 -39.53
CA GLU A 568 18.19 28.30 -38.26
C GLU A 568 19.20 27.15 -38.44
N GLY A 569 19.37 26.62 -39.65
CA GLY A 569 20.30 25.52 -39.95
C GLY A 569 20.04 24.24 -39.14
N ASN A 570 18.79 24.02 -38.72
CA ASN A 570 18.42 22.93 -37.80
C ASN A 570 17.34 22.02 -38.40
N ASP A 571 17.79 20.88 -38.91
CA ASP A 571 16.93 19.90 -39.57
C ASP A 571 16.01 19.12 -38.61
N PHE A 572 16.15 19.29 -37.28
CA PHE A 572 15.46 18.47 -36.28
C PHE A 572 13.93 18.48 -36.41
N TYR A 573 13.35 19.61 -36.81
CA TYR A 573 11.91 19.76 -36.93
C TYR A 573 11.34 19.32 -38.28
N ILE A 574 12.17 19.23 -39.32
CA ILE A 574 11.80 18.81 -40.68
C ILE A 574 12.09 17.33 -40.94
N GLN A 575 12.53 16.59 -39.93
CA GLN A 575 12.72 15.15 -40.01
C GLN A 575 11.51 14.41 -39.44
N SER A 576 11.04 13.41 -40.21
CA SER A 576 10.03 12.47 -39.71
C SER A 576 10.60 11.64 -38.57
N LYS A 577 9.86 11.48 -37.48
CA LYS A 577 10.33 10.77 -36.28
C LYS A 577 9.78 9.35 -36.25
N LYS A 578 10.65 8.39 -35.94
CA LYS A 578 10.25 6.99 -35.80
C LYS A 578 9.74 6.74 -34.37
N ASN A 579 8.63 6.04 -34.26
CA ASN A 579 8.06 5.61 -32.99
C ASN A 579 8.74 4.32 -32.49
N ILE A 580 10.03 4.42 -32.17
CA ILE A 580 10.84 3.29 -31.72
C ILE A 580 11.65 3.70 -30.48
N CYS A 581 11.99 2.73 -29.65
CA CYS A 581 12.94 2.91 -28.56
C CYS A 581 14.31 3.32 -29.12
N VAL A 582 14.85 4.44 -28.67
CA VAL A 582 16.19 4.91 -29.09
C VAL A 582 17.32 4.05 -28.52
N GLY A 583 17.07 3.30 -27.45
CA GLY A 583 18.08 2.44 -26.81
C GLY A 583 18.25 1.08 -27.49
N CYS A 584 17.16 0.43 -27.90
CA CYS A 584 17.19 -0.93 -28.47
C CYS A 584 16.44 -1.11 -29.79
N GLY A 585 15.76 -0.07 -30.30
CA GLY A 585 15.00 -0.13 -31.55
C GLY A 585 13.59 -0.75 -31.45
N GLU A 586 13.15 -1.14 -30.24
CA GLU A 586 11.82 -1.72 -30.00
C GLU A 586 10.67 -0.78 -30.40
N GLY A 587 9.72 -1.27 -31.20
CA GLY A 587 8.61 -0.48 -31.77
C GLY A 587 7.23 -0.80 -31.21
N ASN A 588 7.08 -1.83 -30.37
CA ASN A 588 5.78 -2.23 -29.85
C ASN A 588 5.37 -1.48 -28.57
N HIS A 589 6.35 -1.07 -27.75
CA HIS A 589 6.10 -0.39 -26.48
C HIS A 589 7.23 0.56 -26.12
N TYR A 590 6.90 1.81 -25.81
CA TYR A 590 7.85 2.85 -25.44
C TYR A 590 7.18 3.96 -24.64
N LEU A 591 7.98 4.62 -23.82
CA LEU A 591 7.65 5.70 -22.90
C LEU A 591 8.45 6.95 -23.28
N ARG A 592 7.90 8.14 -23.01
CA ARG A 592 8.64 9.40 -23.12
C ARG A 592 9.60 9.52 -21.93
N TYR A 593 10.89 9.38 -22.20
CA TYR A 593 11.94 9.59 -21.22
C TYR A 593 12.55 10.98 -21.39
N ARG A 594 12.67 11.72 -20.28
CA ARG A 594 13.31 13.04 -20.26
C ARG A 594 14.79 12.85 -19.95
N ILE A 595 15.65 13.13 -20.92
CA ILE A 595 17.11 13.06 -20.76
C ILE A 595 17.58 14.10 -19.75
N ILE A 596 16.99 15.30 -19.80
CA ILE A 596 17.35 16.41 -18.92
C ILE A 596 16.24 16.59 -17.86
N PRO A 597 16.56 16.41 -16.57
CA PRO A 597 15.60 16.66 -15.48
C PRO A 597 15.10 18.11 -15.49
N ALA A 598 13.82 18.29 -15.15
CA ALA A 598 13.16 19.60 -15.21
C ALA A 598 13.84 20.66 -14.31
N CYS A 599 14.42 20.23 -13.18
CA CYS A 599 15.16 21.09 -12.26
C CYS A 599 16.42 21.71 -12.88
N TYR A 600 17.10 21.05 -13.81
CA TYR A 600 18.28 21.62 -14.48
C TYR A 600 17.91 22.57 -15.60
N ARG A 601 16.74 22.38 -16.21
CA ARG A 601 16.30 23.19 -17.35
C ARG A 601 16.11 24.68 -16.99
N MET A 602 15.73 24.99 -15.76
CA MET A 602 15.57 26.40 -15.35
C MET A 602 16.88 27.20 -15.44
N HIS A 603 18.02 26.52 -15.41
CA HIS A 603 19.35 27.11 -15.51
C HIS A 603 19.88 27.22 -16.95
N PHE A 604 19.16 26.70 -17.94
CA PHE A 604 19.61 26.77 -19.33
C PHE A 604 19.49 28.21 -19.88
N PRO A 605 20.35 28.62 -20.82
CA PRO A 605 20.16 29.82 -21.62
C PRO A 605 18.75 29.88 -22.22
N GLU A 606 18.19 31.09 -22.35
CA GLU A 606 16.79 31.27 -22.77
C GLU A 606 16.48 30.62 -24.12
N HIS A 607 17.44 30.69 -25.05
CA HIS A 607 17.32 30.05 -26.35
C HIS A 607 17.27 28.52 -26.29
N LEU A 608 17.80 27.84 -25.25
CA LEU A 608 17.70 26.38 -25.09
C LEU A 608 16.45 25.93 -24.30
N LYS A 609 15.84 26.84 -23.53
CA LYS A 609 14.62 26.56 -22.77
C LYS A 609 13.41 26.33 -23.67
N SER A 610 13.37 26.98 -24.84
CA SER A 610 12.35 26.84 -25.87
C SER A 610 12.39 25.48 -26.61
N HIS A 611 13.56 24.82 -26.69
CA HIS A 611 13.74 23.51 -27.35
C HIS A 611 13.40 22.30 -26.46
N ARG A 612 12.26 22.33 -25.75
CA ARG A 612 11.84 21.25 -24.82
C ARG A 612 11.72 19.87 -25.47
N SER A 613 11.41 19.85 -26.75
CA SER A 613 11.22 18.64 -27.56
C SER A 613 12.51 17.89 -27.87
N HIS A 614 13.69 18.53 -27.75
CA HIS A 614 14.98 17.90 -28.05
C HIS A 614 15.39 16.91 -26.95
N ASP A 615 14.93 17.13 -25.72
CA ASP A 615 15.38 16.40 -24.54
C ASP A 615 14.45 15.24 -24.16
N ILE A 616 13.48 14.93 -25.02
CA ILE A 616 12.50 13.87 -24.82
C ILE A 616 12.73 12.81 -25.87
N VAL A 617 13.07 11.61 -25.43
CA VAL A 617 13.27 10.44 -26.30
C VAL A 617 12.29 9.33 -25.95
N LEU A 618 12.04 8.44 -26.91
CA LEU A 618 11.22 7.26 -26.69
C LEU A 618 12.10 6.11 -26.27
N VAL A 619 11.74 5.45 -25.16
CA VAL A 619 12.51 4.36 -24.58
C VAL A 619 11.54 3.25 -24.18
N CYS A 620 11.81 1.99 -24.54
CA CYS A 620 11.02 0.86 -24.07
C CYS A 620 11.17 0.70 -22.55
N VAL A 621 10.29 -0.08 -21.93
CA VAL A 621 10.30 -0.28 -20.47
C VAL A 621 11.68 -0.76 -19.98
N ASP A 622 12.32 -1.64 -20.74
CA ASP A 622 13.60 -2.26 -20.39
C ASP A 622 14.76 -1.26 -20.45
N CYS A 623 14.80 -0.48 -21.52
CA CYS A 623 15.79 0.58 -21.66
C CYS A 623 15.50 1.73 -20.70
N HIS A 624 14.24 1.96 -20.28
CA HIS A 624 13.88 2.98 -19.30
C HIS A 624 14.42 2.63 -17.92
N GLU A 625 14.24 1.38 -17.48
CA GLU A 625 14.81 0.88 -16.23
C GLU A 625 16.34 1.02 -16.24
N SER A 626 16.97 0.56 -17.33
CA SER A 626 18.43 0.65 -17.52
C SER A 626 18.93 2.11 -17.47
N ALA A 627 18.25 3.01 -18.18
CA ALA A 627 18.59 4.43 -18.21
C ALA A 627 18.39 5.10 -16.85
N HIS A 628 17.32 4.75 -16.12
CA HIS A 628 17.04 5.30 -14.81
C HIS A 628 18.10 4.87 -13.76
N THR A 629 18.48 3.59 -13.75
CA THR A 629 19.56 3.10 -12.87
C THR A 629 20.89 3.79 -13.17
N ALA A 630 21.22 3.96 -14.45
CA ALA A 630 22.43 4.67 -14.86
C ALA A 630 22.40 6.16 -14.45
N ALA A 631 21.25 6.82 -14.60
CA ALA A 631 21.06 8.22 -14.22
C ALA A 631 21.22 8.43 -12.71
N GLU A 632 20.66 7.56 -11.88
CA GLU A 632 20.82 7.65 -10.41
C GLU A 632 22.27 7.39 -9.99
N LYS A 633 22.99 6.49 -10.67
CA LYS A 633 24.44 6.29 -10.42
C LYS A 633 25.24 7.56 -10.75
N CYS A 634 24.98 8.17 -11.90
CA CYS A 634 25.64 9.41 -12.32
C CYS A 634 25.32 10.57 -11.36
N LYS A 635 24.07 10.70 -10.93
CA LYS A 635 23.63 11.70 -9.94
C LYS A 635 24.37 11.58 -8.61
N ARG A 636 24.58 10.36 -8.11
CA ARG A 636 25.41 10.12 -6.90
C ARG A 636 26.85 10.53 -7.10
N GLN A 637 27.43 10.24 -8.27
CA GLN A 637 28.80 10.63 -8.59
C GLN A 637 28.96 12.15 -8.69
N ILE A 638 28.08 12.84 -9.41
CA ILE A 638 28.11 14.31 -9.54
C ILE A 638 27.93 14.98 -8.18
N ALA A 639 27.03 14.45 -7.35
CA ALA A 639 26.85 14.93 -5.99
C ALA A 639 28.13 14.83 -5.15
N ALA A 640 28.85 13.72 -5.26
CA ALA A 640 30.15 13.53 -4.60
C ALA A 640 31.23 14.49 -5.15
N GLU A 641 31.32 14.63 -6.47
CA GLU A 641 32.33 15.49 -7.13
C GLU A 641 32.14 16.98 -6.83
N LEU A 642 30.89 17.45 -6.81
CA LEU A 642 30.56 18.85 -6.54
C LEU A 642 30.38 19.15 -5.05
N GLY A 643 30.56 18.15 -4.17
CA GLY A 643 30.32 18.28 -2.73
C GLY A 643 28.88 18.67 -2.39
N ILE A 644 27.92 18.31 -3.24
CA ILE A 644 26.50 18.62 -3.06
C ILE A 644 25.87 17.47 -2.27
N PRO A 645 25.48 17.67 -1.00
CA PRO A 645 24.85 16.61 -0.23
C PRO A 645 23.49 16.24 -0.83
N LEU A 646 23.31 14.98 -1.21
CA LEU A 646 22.00 14.45 -1.62
C LEU A 646 21.01 14.41 -0.45
N TYR A 647 21.54 14.43 0.77
CA TYR A 647 20.82 14.41 2.05
C TYR A 647 21.47 15.43 2.99
N ILE A 648 20.69 16.33 3.55
CA ILE A 648 21.16 17.39 4.44
C ILE A 648 21.37 16.79 5.83
N ARG A 649 22.60 16.87 6.36
CA ARG A 649 22.93 16.34 7.69
C ARG A 649 22.13 17.07 8.76
N LYS A 650 21.58 16.32 9.72
CA LYS A 650 20.99 16.87 10.94
C LYS A 650 22.05 17.67 11.70
N VAL A 651 21.73 18.89 12.13
CA VAL A 651 22.63 19.68 13.00
C VAL A 651 22.61 19.03 14.38
N VAL A 652 23.69 18.33 14.74
CA VAL A 652 23.86 17.76 16.07
C VAL A 652 24.59 18.78 16.94
N ASP A 653 24.07 19.04 18.14
CA ASP A 653 24.68 19.97 19.10
C ASP A 653 26.16 19.66 19.36
N SER A 654 26.98 20.70 19.35
CA SER A 654 28.45 20.66 19.43
C SER A 654 29.02 20.01 20.71
N SER A 655 28.18 19.68 21.70
CA SER A 655 28.55 18.96 22.91
C SER A 655 28.67 17.44 22.73
N GLN A 656 28.15 16.86 21.64
CA GLN A 656 28.25 15.41 21.35
C GLN A 656 29.42 15.03 20.41
N ALA A 657 30.11 16.02 19.83
CA ALA A 657 31.13 15.78 18.80
C ALA A 657 32.53 15.44 19.34
N GLN A 658 32.79 15.59 20.65
CA GLN A 658 34.09 15.27 21.25
C GLN A 658 34.16 13.80 21.67
N GLY A 659 34.30 12.89 20.70
CA GLY A 659 34.56 11.48 21.00
C GLY A 659 34.46 10.48 19.85
N MET A 660 34.11 10.92 18.63
CA MET A 660 33.79 9.99 17.54
C MET A 660 34.95 9.83 16.54
N SER A 661 35.28 8.57 16.24
CA SER A 661 36.37 8.19 15.32
C SER A 661 36.05 8.53 13.85
N SER A 662 37.07 8.59 12.99
CA SER A 662 36.94 8.90 11.56
C SER A 662 36.03 7.95 10.77
N ALA A 663 35.84 6.71 11.22
CA ALA A 663 34.93 5.74 10.59
C ALA A 663 33.45 6.10 10.74
N SER A 664 33.07 6.77 11.84
CA SER A 664 31.68 7.21 12.07
C SER A 664 31.26 8.42 11.23
N VAL A 665 32.20 9.09 10.55
CA VAL A 665 31.89 10.26 9.69
C VAL A 665 31.30 9.82 8.35
N LEU A 666 31.61 8.61 7.88
CA LEU A 666 31.11 8.08 6.59
C LEU A 666 29.69 7.49 6.70
N ASN A 667 29.34 6.86 7.83
CA ASN A 667 27.97 6.35 8.08
C ASN A 667 26.92 7.45 8.33
N LEU A 668 27.34 8.71 8.49
CA LEU A 668 26.43 9.85 8.70
C LEU A 668 25.86 10.44 7.39
N GLU A 669 26.37 10.05 6.22
CA GLU A 669 25.86 10.56 4.94
C GLU A 669 24.50 9.95 4.54
N GLU A 670 24.14 8.78 5.08
CA GLU A 670 22.83 8.14 4.85
C GLU A 670 21.76 8.52 5.90
N ALA A 671 22.13 9.23 6.96
CA ALA A 671 21.24 9.63 8.06
C ALA A 671 20.72 11.08 7.95
N GLY A 672 20.78 11.67 6.76
CA GLY A 672 20.34 13.06 6.49
C GLY A 672 18.90 13.16 5.95
N VAL A 673 18.29 14.33 6.09
CA VAL A 673 16.95 14.62 5.55
C VAL A 673 17.07 15.05 4.10
N SER A 674 16.19 14.59 3.21
CA SER A 674 16.28 14.99 1.79
C SER A 674 16.05 16.52 1.63
N PRO A 675 16.69 17.20 0.66
CA PRO A 675 16.46 18.63 0.42
C PRO A 675 14.98 18.99 0.17
N LEU A 676 14.21 18.05 -0.36
CA LEU A 676 12.76 18.21 -0.55
C LEU A 676 12.01 18.21 0.78
N GLU A 677 12.36 17.29 1.67
CA GLU A 677 11.77 17.14 2.99
C GLU A 677 12.15 18.33 3.90
N LEU A 678 13.40 18.81 3.85
CA LEU A 678 13.81 20.05 4.52
C LEU A 678 13.00 21.26 4.01
N ARG A 679 12.88 21.42 2.69
CA ARG A 679 12.09 22.52 2.09
C ARG A 679 10.63 22.46 2.54
N THR A 680 10.08 21.26 2.64
CA THR A 680 8.69 21.05 3.06
C THR A 680 8.51 21.40 4.54
N SER A 681 9.42 20.97 5.41
CA SER A 681 9.45 21.30 6.84
C SER A 681 9.64 22.79 7.10
N ALA A 682 10.59 23.45 6.42
CA ALA A 682 10.84 24.89 6.54
C ALA A 682 9.63 25.72 6.09
N MET A 683 8.97 25.34 4.98
CA MET A 683 7.75 26.00 4.52
C MET A 683 6.58 25.81 5.48
N ALA A 684 6.47 24.64 6.13
CA ALA A 684 5.45 24.37 7.14
C ALA A 684 5.66 25.24 8.40
N LEU A 685 6.91 25.42 8.85
CA LEU A 685 7.24 26.30 9.97
C LEU A 685 6.98 27.79 9.65
N LEU A 686 7.39 28.25 8.46
CA LEU A 686 7.19 29.65 8.04
C LEU A 686 5.71 30.03 7.93
N ARG A 687 4.87 29.11 7.43
CA ARG A 687 3.44 29.38 7.22
C ARG A 687 2.58 29.14 8.45
N HIS A 688 2.94 28.15 9.28
CA HIS A 688 2.05 27.65 10.34
C HIS A 688 2.72 27.55 11.72
N GLY A 689 4.00 27.91 11.86
CA GLY A 689 4.77 27.71 13.09
C GLY A 689 4.22 28.43 14.34
N THR A 690 3.44 29.49 14.17
CA THR A 690 2.80 30.18 15.31
C THR A 690 1.57 29.44 15.84
N ARG A 691 0.89 28.65 15.00
CA ARG A 691 -0.32 27.86 15.35
C ARG A 691 -0.04 26.36 15.52
N MET A 692 1.19 25.94 15.25
CA MET A 692 1.61 24.54 15.28
C MET A 692 1.83 24.07 16.73
N PRO A 693 1.37 22.85 17.10
CA PRO A 693 1.64 22.26 18.41
C PRO A 693 3.13 22.24 18.74
N SER A 694 3.52 22.57 19.98
CA SER A 694 4.91 22.76 20.40
C SER A 694 5.81 21.57 20.02
N LYS A 695 5.34 20.35 20.29
CA LYS A 695 6.07 19.11 19.95
C LYS A 695 6.30 18.96 18.45
N ARG A 696 5.29 19.23 17.61
CA ARG A 696 5.41 19.14 16.15
C ARG A 696 6.28 20.26 15.57
N ARG A 697 6.21 21.44 16.18
CA ARG A 697 7.08 22.56 15.85
C ARG A 697 8.54 22.23 16.18
N GLU A 698 8.81 21.66 17.34
CA GLU A 698 10.15 21.18 17.72
C GLU A 698 10.65 20.09 16.76
N GLU A 699 9.83 19.09 16.43
CA GLU A 699 10.16 18.07 15.44
C GLU A 699 10.53 18.65 14.08
N LEU A 700 9.70 19.56 13.53
CA LEU A 700 9.96 20.18 12.23
C LEU A 700 11.10 21.20 12.27
N THR A 701 11.43 21.73 13.45
CA THR A 701 12.61 22.61 13.67
C THR A 701 13.89 21.79 13.81
N GLN A 702 13.79 20.52 14.24
CA GLN A 702 14.90 19.56 14.26
C GLN A 702 15.21 18.94 12.88
N VAL A 703 14.25 19.02 11.95
CA VAL A 703 14.44 18.69 10.53
C VAL A 703 15.13 19.87 9.84
#